data_AF-A0A418ATS5-F1
#
_entry.id   AF-A0A418ATS5-F1
#
_cell.length_a   1.000
_cell.length_b   1.000
_cell.length_c   1.000
_cell.angle_alpha   90.00
_cell.angle_beta   90.00
_cell.angle_gamma   90.00
#
_symmetry.space_group_name_H-M   'P 1'
#
loop_
_entity.id
_entity.type
_entity.pdbx_description
1 polymer ?
#
loop_
_entity_poly.entity_id
_entity_poly.type
_entity_poly.pdbx_seq_one_letter_code
_entity_poly.pdbx_strand_id
1 'polypeptide(L)'
;VIHEFDPQFNFRTTKFLATNSFSDFLNWFDDRAWYPLGRVVGGTLYPGLMLISATVYRVLHAVGLPVSILDICVFFAPCFSAATSLAAYALTFHVTQRQRTALIAAFFMSIVPAYISRSVGGSYDNEGVAIFLLVLVFFLWVRAVDSGHMVDAAATALAYFAMVLSWGGYVFLINVIPIHALVLVLSGQYSPRLYVAYGTFYILATLFAMQVPFVGFNVIQKAETIGSHGVFGILQSKIFLLPLSLVGVHIHRLRAAIVRVGLATAGVVVVAAILLQVTGVLQWSGRSLTLLDPTYASKYIPIIASVSEHQPSSWAGFYMSFGPSLVFVPLGLFFVFEENPLSSSKRFIVIYSTFAWYFAGVMNRLVLTLAPAACIVAAIGLSSTLDTLFFYMRRDNHASLSEAQGFPGEEDEVKVVQCELDRKRAALMAAAGGRGNLPAHALDDTDVFGDSVALLVNVMSFQSMAATRNRKTPGAIQAVVVGLVVVLVWQLRHAASVTTKAYSSTSLVHESRHRTTGDDLIHDDFREAFGWLRHNTPPHAVVLSWWDYGYQLSTYANRTVLVDNNTWNNTHIATVGRVFGSTEAQAVPILDSLNVDYVFLLFGGASGYGGDDLDKFSWFLRIAQGVYPDAVDVNKFLVNGYVDSGEAATPAMKECLLYKLSYYRFDELVTDPATKIKGYDLNRRRKQRAAPIALSHFDEVFTSEAWIVRIFKVRRDVLR
;
A
#
# COMPACT_ATOMS: atom_id res chain seq x y z
N VAL A 1 22.08 -1.71 -3.78
CA VAL A 1 22.01 -0.59 -2.81
C VAL A 1 20.63 -0.60 -2.19
N ILE A 2 20.52 -0.30 -0.89
CA ILE A 2 19.22 -0.11 -0.25
C ILE A 2 18.80 1.35 -0.49
N HIS A 3 17.63 1.56 -1.07
CA HIS A 3 17.08 2.87 -1.36
C HIS A 3 15.92 3.21 -0.41
N GLU A 4 15.46 4.46 -0.43
CA GLU A 4 14.53 5.04 0.55
C GLU A 4 15.11 5.20 1.97
N PHE A 5 14.33 5.85 2.83
CA PHE A 5 14.73 6.19 4.20
C PHE A 5 14.42 5.04 5.17
N ASP A 6 13.20 4.48 5.10
CA ASP A 6 12.69 3.45 6.02
C ASP A 6 13.48 2.12 5.98
N PRO A 7 13.86 1.58 4.80
CA PRO A 7 14.60 0.32 4.72
C PRO A 7 15.97 0.31 5.42
N GLN A 8 16.56 1.48 5.70
CA GLN A 8 17.86 1.55 6.38
C GLN A 8 17.79 1.05 7.82
N PHE A 9 16.70 1.36 8.54
CA PHE A 9 16.46 0.84 9.88
C PHE A 9 16.26 -0.68 9.87
N ASN A 10 15.47 -1.18 8.91
CA ASN A 10 15.25 -2.61 8.73
C ASN A 10 16.57 -3.32 8.43
N PHE A 11 17.44 -2.75 7.60
CA PHE A 11 18.75 -3.32 7.33
C PHE A 11 19.66 -3.33 8.58
N ARG A 12 19.72 -2.23 9.33
CA ARG A 12 20.53 -2.14 10.57
C ARG A 12 20.09 -3.17 11.60
N THR A 13 18.78 -3.34 11.78
CA THR A 13 18.20 -4.33 12.70
C THR A 13 18.44 -5.77 12.23
N THR A 14 18.28 -6.06 10.93
CA THR A 14 18.60 -7.37 10.33
C THR A 14 20.09 -7.71 10.47
N LYS A 15 20.97 -6.72 10.26
CA LYS A 15 22.42 -6.89 10.48
C LYS A 15 22.72 -7.26 11.93
N PHE A 16 22.09 -6.59 12.89
CA PHE A 16 22.25 -6.91 14.31
C PHE A 16 21.74 -8.33 14.64
N LEU A 17 20.59 -8.73 14.11
CA LEU A 17 20.01 -10.06 14.33
C LEU A 17 20.83 -11.20 13.69
N ALA A 18 21.50 -10.92 12.56
CA ALA A 18 22.36 -11.92 11.93
C ALA A 18 23.63 -12.19 12.74
N THR A 19 24.20 -11.17 13.40
CA THR A 19 25.41 -11.31 14.21
C THR A 19 25.16 -11.76 15.64
N ASN A 20 24.01 -11.40 16.21
CA ASN A 20 23.67 -11.66 17.62
C ASN A 20 22.58 -12.73 17.78
N SER A 21 22.30 -13.11 19.03
CA SER A 21 21.22 -14.05 19.33
C SER A 21 19.84 -13.38 19.18
N PHE A 22 18.79 -14.19 19.03
CA PHE A 22 17.42 -13.67 18.98
C PHE A 22 16.98 -13.03 20.31
N SER A 23 17.48 -13.54 21.44
CA SER A 23 17.20 -12.96 22.76
C SER A 23 17.82 -11.58 22.91
N ASP A 24 19.04 -11.38 22.42
CA ASP A 24 19.71 -10.08 22.47
C ASP A 24 19.00 -9.06 21.59
N PHE A 25 18.47 -9.50 20.44
CA PHE A 25 17.66 -8.65 19.56
C PHE A 25 16.35 -8.21 20.23
N LEU A 26 15.65 -9.12 20.90
CA LEU A 26 14.38 -8.81 21.57
C LEU A 26 14.57 -7.81 22.72
N ASN A 27 15.69 -7.92 23.44
CA ASN A 27 16.04 -7.05 24.56
C ASN A 27 16.93 -5.85 24.15
N TRP A 28 17.06 -5.59 22.85
CA TRP A 28 17.97 -4.55 22.37
C TRP A 28 17.44 -3.14 22.68
N PHE A 29 18.22 -2.39 23.45
CA PHE A 29 18.07 -0.95 23.65
C PHE A 29 19.09 -0.20 22.78
N ASP A 30 18.62 0.61 21.83
CA ASP A 30 19.45 1.45 20.98
C ASP A 30 19.60 2.83 21.62
N ASP A 31 20.81 3.11 22.11
CA ASP A 31 21.21 4.39 22.69
C ASP A 31 21.59 5.43 21.64
N ARG A 32 21.70 5.03 20.37
CA ARG A 32 22.10 5.92 19.25
C ARG A 32 20.92 6.60 18.56
N ALA A 33 19.69 6.21 18.86
CA ALA A 33 18.48 6.82 18.31
C ALA A 33 17.68 7.47 19.44
N TRP A 34 16.99 8.58 19.13
CA TRP A 34 16.19 9.32 20.11
C TRP A 34 16.99 9.84 21.31
N TYR A 35 18.22 10.33 21.11
CA TYR A 35 18.97 10.92 22.22
C TYR A 35 18.23 12.13 22.81
N PRO A 36 18.01 12.22 24.14
CA PRO A 36 18.61 11.42 25.22
C PRO A 36 17.77 10.23 25.73
N LEU A 37 16.59 9.97 25.15
CA LEU A 37 15.63 8.96 25.58
C LEU A 37 16.10 7.51 25.27
N GLY A 38 16.71 7.31 24.11
CA GLY A 38 16.96 5.97 23.56
C GLY A 38 15.70 5.28 23.03
N ARG A 39 15.88 4.16 22.33
CA ARG A 39 14.76 3.38 21.75
C ARG A 39 14.88 1.89 22.11
N VAL A 40 13.83 1.34 22.71
CA VAL A 40 13.70 -0.13 22.89
C VAL A 40 13.30 -0.75 21.56
N VAL A 41 14.24 -1.37 20.86
CA VAL A 41 14.05 -1.81 19.47
C VAL A 41 13.13 -3.03 19.40
N GLY A 42 13.41 -4.08 20.18
CA GLY A 42 12.65 -5.34 20.10
C GLY A 42 11.17 -5.23 20.48
N GLY A 43 10.79 -4.22 21.28
CA GLY A 43 9.40 -3.94 21.65
C GLY A 43 8.68 -2.95 20.73
N THR A 44 9.40 -2.25 19.84
CA THR A 44 8.86 -1.15 19.00
C THR A 44 8.87 -1.44 17.50
N LEU A 45 9.11 -2.69 17.09
CA LEU A 45 9.11 -3.10 15.68
C LEU A 45 8.39 -4.43 15.45
N TYR A 46 8.09 -4.69 14.18
CA TYR A 46 7.58 -5.95 13.67
C TYR A 46 8.77 -6.85 13.24
N PRO A 47 9.06 -7.95 13.93
CA PRO A 47 10.32 -8.68 13.74
C PRO A 47 10.32 -9.63 12.52
N GLY A 48 9.18 -9.79 11.84
CA GLY A 48 8.99 -10.79 10.78
C GLY A 48 9.96 -10.64 9.62
N LEU A 49 10.13 -9.42 9.12
CA LEU A 49 11.05 -9.12 8.03
C LEU A 49 12.50 -9.54 8.37
N MET A 50 12.98 -9.10 9.54
CA MET A 50 14.34 -9.36 10.01
C MET A 50 14.56 -10.85 10.28
N LEU A 51 13.57 -11.54 10.86
CA LEU A 51 13.60 -12.98 11.13
C LEU A 51 13.75 -13.80 9.86
N ILE A 52 12.97 -13.49 8.81
CA ILE A 52 13.04 -14.21 7.54
C ILE A 52 14.42 -14.02 6.92
N SER A 53 14.91 -12.78 6.80
CA SER A 53 16.20 -12.50 6.18
C SER A 53 17.38 -13.09 6.97
N ALA A 54 17.36 -13.02 8.30
CA ALA A 54 18.40 -13.61 9.13
C ALA A 54 18.40 -15.15 9.06
N THR A 55 17.22 -15.77 8.96
CA THR A 55 17.10 -17.23 8.78
C THR A 55 17.65 -17.64 7.42
N VAL A 56 17.29 -16.94 6.34
CA VAL A 56 17.84 -17.18 4.99
C VAL A 56 19.36 -17.03 5.00
N TYR A 57 19.90 -16.00 5.64
CA TYR A 57 21.35 -15.78 5.79
C TYR A 57 22.04 -16.98 6.47
N ARG A 58 21.49 -17.46 7.59
CA ARG A 58 22.04 -18.60 8.34
C ARG A 58 21.96 -19.91 7.55
N VAL A 59 20.85 -20.15 6.85
CA VAL A 59 20.67 -21.34 6.00
C VAL A 59 21.66 -21.34 4.83
N LEU A 60 21.83 -20.20 4.14
CA LEU A 60 22.79 -20.11 3.03
C LEU A 60 24.23 -20.33 3.49
N HIS A 61 24.61 -19.81 4.67
CA HIS A 61 25.93 -20.07 5.26
C HIS A 61 26.09 -21.54 5.67
N ALA A 62 25.05 -22.18 6.20
CA ALA A 62 25.07 -23.61 6.52
C ALA A 62 25.23 -24.50 5.27
N VAL A 63 24.69 -24.08 4.13
CA VAL A 63 24.82 -24.76 2.82
C VAL A 63 26.19 -24.48 2.16
N GLY A 64 26.99 -23.54 2.69
CA GLY A 64 28.31 -23.21 2.17
C GLY A 64 28.31 -22.12 1.10
N LEU A 65 27.24 -21.31 0.99
CA LEU A 65 27.14 -20.16 0.09
C LEU A 65 27.35 -18.85 0.89
N PRO A 66 28.55 -18.24 0.88
CA PRO A 66 28.83 -17.03 1.65
C PRO A 66 28.29 -15.78 0.93
N VAL A 67 26.98 -15.57 1.01
CA VAL A 67 26.29 -14.39 0.45
C VAL A 67 26.25 -13.28 1.50
N SER A 68 26.53 -12.03 1.11
CA SER A 68 26.46 -10.91 2.05
C SER A 68 25.02 -10.67 2.50
N ILE A 69 24.83 -10.22 3.75
CA ILE A 69 23.49 -9.90 4.24
C ILE A 69 22.83 -8.76 3.46
N LEU A 70 23.64 -7.83 2.93
CA LEU A 70 23.17 -6.73 2.11
C LEU A 70 22.50 -7.25 0.83
N ASP A 71 23.11 -8.22 0.16
CA ASP A 71 22.56 -8.78 -1.07
C ASP A 71 21.23 -9.50 -0.82
N ILE A 72 21.13 -10.24 0.29
CA ILE A 72 19.89 -10.90 0.71
C ILE A 72 18.78 -9.85 0.94
N CYS A 73 19.07 -8.75 1.64
CA CYS A 73 18.10 -7.69 1.86
C CYS A 73 17.70 -6.98 0.55
N VAL A 74 18.61 -6.80 -0.39
CA VAL A 74 18.35 -6.16 -1.68
C VAL A 74 17.44 -7.01 -2.57
N PHE A 75 17.68 -8.33 -2.65
CA PHE A 75 16.88 -9.24 -3.48
C PHE A 75 15.63 -9.80 -2.79
N PHE A 76 15.39 -9.41 -1.54
CA PHE A 76 14.27 -9.89 -0.74
C PHE A 76 12.91 -9.62 -1.39
N ALA A 77 12.61 -8.37 -1.72
CA ALA A 77 11.30 -7.98 -2.23
C ALA A 77 10.96 -8.60 -3.61
N PRO A 78 11.88 -8.68 -4.59
CA PRO A 78 11.64 -9.41 -5.84
C PRO A 78 11.28 -10.88 -5.65
N CYS A 79 11.94 -11.59 -4.72
CA CYS A 79 11.62 -12.99 -4.43
C CYS A 79 10.19 -13.17 -3.89
N PHE A 80 9.77 -12.29 -2.97
CA PHE A 80 8.40 -12.32 -2.46
C PHE A 80 7.38 -11.85 -3.49
N SER A 81 7.74 -10.95 -4.41
CA SER A 81 6.87 -10.55 -5.50
C SER A 81 6.53 -11.73 -6.44
N ALA A 82 7.54 -12.57 -6.75
CA ALA A 82 7.30 -13.81 -7.48
C ALA A 82 6.34 -14.75 -6.71
N ALA A 83 6.54 -14.90 -5.40
CA ALA A 83 5.64 -15.70 -4.55
C ALA A 83 4.20 -15.12 -4.49
N THR A 84 4.05 -13.80 -4.52
CA THR A 84 2.75 -13.11 -4.57
C THR A 84 1.99 -13.46 -5.84
N SER A 85 2.66 -13.56 -7.00
CA SER A 85 1.99 -13.95 -8.25
C SER A 85 1.44 -15.39 -8.18
N LEU A 86 2.16 -16.30 -7.53
CA LEU A 86 1.71 -17.67 -7.25
C LEU A 86 0.54 -17.71 -6.25
N ALA A 87 0.58 -16.90 -5.21
CA ALA A 87 -0.52 -16.78 -4.25
C ALA A 87 -1.79 -16.22 -4.92
N ALA A 88 -1.64 -15.21 -5.81
CA ALA A 88 -2.75 -14.64 -6.58
C ALA A 88 -3.34 -15.65 -7.57
N TYR A 89 -2.52 -16.49 -8.19
CA TYR A 89 -2.96 -17.63 -8.98
C TYR A 89 -3.82 -18.59 -8.15
N ALA A 90 -3.32 -19.01 -6.99
CA ALA A 90 -4.02 -19.96 -6.12
C ALA A 90 -5.37 -19.42 -5.61
N LEU A 91 -5.41 -18.16 -5.19
CA LEU A 91 -6.64 -17.48 -4.78
C LEU A 91 -7.65 -17.41 -5.94
N THR A 92 -7.21 -16.97 -7.11
CA THR A 92 -8.09 -16.83 -8.28
C THR A 92 -8.63 -18.18 -8.74
N PHE A 93 -7.78 -19.20 -8.80
CA PHE A 93 -8.15 -20.55 -9.18
C PHE A 93 -9.21 -21.12 -8.24
N HIS A 94 -9.07 -20.92 -6.93
CA HIS A 94 -10.05 -21.39 -5.96
C HIS A 94 -11.41 -20.68 -6.08
N VAL A 95 -11.41 -19.38 -6.39
CA VAL A 95 -12.66 -18.58 -6.51
C VAL A 95 -13.41 -18.89 -7.80
N THR A 96 -12.71 -18.99 -8.94
CA THR A 96 -13.34 -19.13 -10.26
C THR A 96 -13.42 -20.58 -10.74
N GLN A 97 -12.61 -21.49 -10.19
CA GLN A 97 -12.41 -22.86 -10.67
C GLN A 97 -11.96 -22.92 -12.14
N ARG A 98 -11.42 -21.81 -12.69
CA ARG A 98 -10.93 -21.70 -14.06
C ARG A 98 -9.43 -21.43 -14.07
N GLN A 99 -8.66 -22.38 -14.59
CA GLN A 99 -7.20 -22.24 -14.73
C GLN A 99 -6.81 -21.05 -15.60
N ARG A 100 -7.58 -20.78 -16.67
CA ARG A 100 -7.34 -19.67 -17.61
C ARG A 100 -7.37 -18.30 -16.92
N THR A 101 -8.41 -18.05 -16.13
CA THR A 101 -8.57 -16.80 -15.36
C THR A 101 -7.45 -16.62 -14.33
N ALA A 102 -7.04 -17.71 -13.67
CA ALA A 102 -5.97 -17.68 -12.68
C ALA A 102 -4.61 -17.31 -13.29
N LEU A 103 -4.29 -17.79 -14.49
CA LEU A 103 -3.06 -17.43 -15.20
C LEU A 103 -3.03 -15.93 -15.57
N ILE A 104 -4.16 -15.38 -16.02
CA ILE A 104 -4.28 -13.94 -16.33
C ILE A 104 -4.09 -13.10 -15.06
N ALA A 105 -4.66 -13.52 -13.93
CA ALA A 105 -4.50 -12.83 -12.65
C ALA A 105 -3.03 -12.83 -12.18
N ALA A 106 -2.35 -13.96 -12.30
CA ALA A 106 -0.92 -14.08 -11.99
C ALA A 106 -0.07 -13.17 -12.88
N PHE A 107 -0.37 -13.12 -14.18
CA PHE A 107 0.29 -12.24 -15.13
C PHE A 107 0.12 -10.77 -14.74
N PHE A 108 -1.11 -10.31 -14.48
CA PHE A 108 -1.35 -8.92 -14.05
C PHE A 108 -0.65 -8.59 -12.74
N MET A 109 -0.68 -9.50 -11.75
CA MET A 109 0.00 -9.29 -10.48
C MET A 109 1.53 -9.18 -10.63
N SER A 110 2.12 -9.91 -11.58
CA SER A 110 3.58 -9.88 -11.80
C SER A 110 4.11 -8.57 -12.39
N ILE A 111 3.27 -7.82 -13.12
CA ILE A 111 3.68 -6.60 -13.84
C ILE A 111 3.05 -5.32 -13.27
N VAL A 112 2.16 -5.39 -12.29
CA VAL A 112 1.38 -4.23 -11.84
C VAL A 112 2.28 -3.16 -11.20
N PRO A 113 2.34 -1.93 -11.76
CA PRO A 113 3.19 -0.86 -11.22
C PRO A 113 2.88 -0.50 -9.75
N ALA A 114 1.61 -0.60 -9.35
CA ALA A 114 1.17 -0.40 -7.97
C ALA A 114 2.00 -1.21 -6.96
N TYR A 115 2.23 -2.50 -7.24
CA TYR A 115 3.00 -3.37 -6.36
C TYR A 115 4.51 -3.19 -6.56
N ILE A 116 4.94 -3.05 -7.81
CA ILE A 116 6.36 -2.83 -8.15
C ILE A 116 6.93 -1.62 -7.42
N SER A 117 6.15 -0.54 -7.27
CA SER A 117 6.58 0.68 -6.57
C SER A 117 7.17 0.46 -5.17
N ARG A 118 6.78 -0.61 -4.47
CA ARG A 118 7.29 -0.99 -3.13
C ARG A 118 7.93 -2.39 -3.11
N SER A 119 8.16 -2.98 -4.27
CA SER A 119 8.80 -4.29 -4.42
C SER A 119 10.01 -4.28 -5.35
N VAL A 120 10.57 -3.09 -5.63
CA VAL A 120 11.80 -2.93 -6.43
C VAL A 120 13.00 -3.52 -5.67
N GLY A 121 13.98 -4.07 -6.39
CA GLY A 121 15.24 -4.51 -5.80
C GLY A 121 15.92 -3.40 -5.01
N GLY A 122 16.22 -3.65 -3.74
CA GLY A 122 16.78 -2.67 -2.80
C GLY A 122 15.75 -1.97 -1.90
N SER A 123 14.44 -2.15 -2.15
CA SER A 123 13.38 -1.67 -1.25
C SER A 123 13.14 -2.74 -0.18
N TYR A 124 13.94 -2.70 0.89
CA TYR A 124 13.85 -3.64 2.00
C TYR A 124 12.84 -3.15 3.06
N ASP A 125 11.58 -3.07 2.64
CA ASP A 125 10.46 -2.67 3.51
C ASP A 125 9.48 -3.83 3.75
N ASN A 126 8.64 -3.66 4.77
CA ASN A 126 7.71 -4.67 5.26
C ASN A 126 6.63 -5.03 4.23
N GLU A 127 6.26 -4.06 3.37
CA GLU A 127 5.26 -4.16 2.31
C GLU A 127 5.53 -5.30 1.33
N GLY A 128 6.81 -5.58 1.03
CA GLY A 128 7.20 -6.61 0.08
C GLY A 128 6.68 -8.00 0.47
N VAL A 129 6.81 -8.36 1.75
CA VAL A 129 6.28 -9.62 2.33
C VAL A 129 4.82 -9.50 2.70
N ALA A 130 4.37 -8.33 3.14
CA ALA A 130 3.01 -8.13 3.62
C ALA A 130 1.96 -8.47 2.55
N ILE A 131 2.18 -8.08 1.29
CA ILE A 131 1.23 -8.36 0.21
C ILE A 131 1.17 -9.85 -0.13
N PHE A 132 2.31 -10.55 -0.13
CA PHE A 132 2.34 -12.00 -0.27
C PHE A 132 1.48 -12.67 0.83
N LEU A 133 1.72 -12.29 2.08
CA LEU A 133 0.99 -12.85 3.23
C LEU A 133 -0.50 -12.47 3.22
N LEU A 134 -0.85 -11.25 2.78
CA LEU A 134 -2.24 -10.81 2.63
C LEU A 134 -3.00 -11.73 1.66
N VAL A 135 -2.45 -11.96 0.47
CA VAL A 135 -3.09 -12.83 -0.53
C VAL A 135 -3.12 -14.28 -0.07
N LEU A 136 -2.07 -14.76 0.62
CA LEU A 136 -2.00 -16.10 1.18
C LEU A 136 -3.06 -16.32 2.27
N VAL A 137 -3.24 -15.38 3.19
CA VAL A 137 -4.27 -15.47 4.24
C VAL A 137 -5.66 -15.49 3.61
N PHE A 138 -5.91 -14.65 2.60
CA PHE A 138 -7.19 -14.66 1.89
C PHE A 138 -7.45 -15.96 1.14
N PHE A 139 -6.44 -16.54 0.49
CA PHE A 139 -6.53 -17.86 -0.13
C PHE A 139 -6.89 -18.95 0.89
N LEU A 140 -6.15 -19.03 1.99
CA LEU A 140 -6.38 -20.04 3.02
C LEU A 140 -7.73 -19.84 3.72
N TRP A 141 -8.15 -18.60 3.95
CA TRP A 141 -9.45 -18.27 4.53
C TRP A 141 -10.61 -18.73 3.65
N VAL A 142 -10.59 -18.38 2.36
CA VAL A 142 -11.63 -18.78 1.41
C VAL A 142 -11.70 -20.31 1.30
N ARG A 143 -10.53 -20.97 1.25
CA ARG A 143 -10.44 -22.43 1.27
C ARG A 143 -11.00 -23.03 2.57
N ALA A 144 -10.71 -22.44 3.74
CA ALA A 144 -11.21 -22.92 5.03
C ALA A 144 -12.75 -22.79 5.15
N VAL A 145 -13.34 -21.74 4.56
CA VAL A 145 -14.80 -21.56 4.54
C VAL A 145 -15.48 -22.62 3.66
N ASP A 146 -14.90 -22.93 2.50
CA ASP A 146 -15.47 -23.93 1.57
C ASP A 146 -15.29 -25.37 2.07
N SER A 147 -14.10 -25.70 2.61
CA SER A 147 -13.77 -27.05 3.11
C SER A 147 -14.42 -27.33 4.47
N GLY A 148 -14.44 -26.35 5.38
CA GLY A 148 -14.89 -26.52 6.77
C GLY A 148 -13.94 -27.35 7.63
N HIS A 149 -12.72 -27.63 7.16
CA HIS A 149 -11.72 -28.36 7.95
C HIS A 149 -11.03 -27.44 8.95
N MET A 150 -10.91 -27.89 10.21
CA MET A 150 -10.20 -27.14 11.26
C MET A 150 -8.72 -26.91 10.91
N VAL A 151 -8.10 -27.83 10.15
CA VAL A 151 -6.69 -27.72 9.74
C VAL A 151 -6.47 -26.54 8.80
N ASP A 152 -7.37 -26.31 7.83
CA ASP A 152 -7.27 -25.17 6.92
C ASP A 152 -7.47 -23.84 7.69
N ALA A 153 -8.35 -23.82 8.70
CA ALA A 153 -8.54 -22.67 9.58
C ALA A 153 -7.32 -22.40 10.48
N ALA A 154 -6.67 -23.44 11.00
CA ALA A 154 -5.43 -23.32 11.77
C ALA A 154 -4.26 -22.84 10.89
N ALA A 155 -4.16 -23.33 9.65
CA ALA A 155 -3.18 -22.84 8.68
C ALA A 155 -3.41 -21.36 8.35
N THR A 156 -4.68 -20.94 8.21
CA THR A 156 -5.05 -19.54 8.03
C THR A 156 -4.61 -18.68 9.23
N ALA A 157 -4.80 -19.16 10.46
CA ALA A 157 -4.36 -18.47 11.66
C ALA A 157 -2.84 -18.36 11.76
N LEU A 158 -2.09 -19.38 11.32
CA LEU A 158 -0.63 -19.33 11.27
C LEU A 158 -0.11 -18.34 10.20
N ALA A 159 -0.72 -18.33 9.01
CA ALA A 159 -0.40 -17.33 7.99
C ALA A 159 -0.75 -15.91 8.46
N TYR A 160 -1.85 -15.75 9.20
CA TYR A 160 -2.21 -14.49 9.84
C TYR A 160 -1.18 -14.09 10.91
N PHE A 161 -0.68 -15.02 11.71
CA PHE A 161 0.39 -14.73 12.66
C PHE A 161 1.67 -14.26 11.96
N ALA A 162 2.06 -14.89 10.85
CA ALA A 162 3.18 -14.42 10.04
C ALA A 162 2.95 -12.98 9.52
N MET A 163 1.71 -12.64 9.19
CA MET A 163 1.32 -11.27 8.79
C MET A 163 1.45 -10.29 9.96
N VAL A 164 0.95 -10.63 11.15
CA VAL A 164 1.07 -9.81 12.36
C VAL A 164 2.54 -9.58 12.73
N LEU A 165 3.41 -10.57 12.53
CA LEU A 165 4.85 -10.43 12.74
C LEU A 165 5.52 -9.49 11.74
N SER A 166 4.97 -9.35 10.53
CA SER A 166 5.62 -8.66 9.41
C SER A 166 5.09 -7.24 9.19
N TRP A 167 3.78 -6.99 9.33
CA TRP A 167 3.19 -5.70 8.98
C TRP A 167 1.94 -5.34 9.78
N GLY A 168 1.81 -4.05 10.12
CA GLY A 168 0.71 -3.51 10.92
C GLY A 168 -0.67 -3.55 10.26
N GLY A 169 -0.76 -3.77 8.95
CA GLY A 169 -2.06 -3.91 8.28
C GLY A 169 -2.73 -5.27 8.50
N TYR A 170 -2.27 -6.09 9.44
CA TYR A 170 -3.06 -7.20 9.98
C TYR A 170 -4.45 -6.73 10.48
N VAL A 171 -4.58 -5.46 10.88
CA VAL A 171 -5.84 -4.81 11.27
C VAL A 171 -6.85 -4.78 10.10
N PHE A 172 -6.38 -4.69 8.86
CA PHE A 172 -7.25 -4.79 7.69
C PHE A 172 -7.81 -6.20 7.55
N LEU A 173 -6.96 -7.23 7.68
CA LEU A 173 -7.35 -8.63 7.53
C LEU A 173 -8.37 -9.07 8.59
N ILE A 174 -8.11 -8.71 9.85
CA ILE A 174 -8.98 -9.07 10.99
C ILE A 174 -10.33 -8.34 10.95
N ASN A 175 -10.50 -7.31 10.12
CA ASN A 175 -11.78 -6.63 9.92
C ASN A 175 -12.53 -7.15 8.68
N VAL A 176 -11.82 -7.42 7.57
CA VAL A 176 -12.45 -7.96 6.35
C VAL A 176 -12.99 -9.38 6.55
N ILE A 177 -12.28 -10.24 7.27
CA ILE A 177 -12.69 -11.64 7.53
C ILE A 177 -14.02 -11.71 8.32
N PRO A 178 -14.19 -11.00 9.45
CA PRO A 178 -15.47 -10.93 10.15
C PRO A 178 -16.59 -10.28 9.33
N ILE A 179 -16.30 -9.22 8.56
CA ILE A 179 -17.32 -8.59 7.70
C ILE A 179 -17.82 -9.61 6.67
N HIS A 180 -16.95 -10.40 6.06
CA HIS A 180 -17.35 -11.49 5.18
C HIS A 180 -18.24 -12.51 5.90
N ALA A 181 -17.85 -12.97 7.10
CA ALA A 181 -18.67 -13.90 7.88
C ALA A 181 -20.05 -13.30 8.24
N LEU A 182 -20.10 -12.00 8.58
CA LEU A 182 -21.34 -11.28 8.86
C LEU A 182 -22.24 -11.20 7.62
N VAL A 183 -21.69 -10.87 6.45
CA VAL A 183 -22.44 -10.82 5.19
C VAL A 183 -23.01 -12.21 4.84
N LEU A 184 -22.25 -13.29 5.04
CA LEU A 184 -22.77 -14.65 4.85
C LEU A 184 -23.94 -14.97 5.79
N VAL A 185 -23.87 -14.53 7.05
CA VAL A 185 -24.94 -14.69 8.03
C VAL A 185 -26.18 -13.88 7.66
N LEU A 186 -26.02 -12.63 7.21
CA LEU A 186 -27.10 -11.71 6.82
C LEU A 186 -27.77 -12.12 5.51
N SER A 187 -27.01 -12.66 4.54
CA SER A 187 -27.56 -13.20 3.29
C SER A 187 -28.34 -14.50 3.46
N GLY A 188 -28.54 -14.97 4.70
CA GLY A 188 -29.25 -16.22 5.00
C GLY A 188 -28.47 -17.51 4.71
N GLN A 189 -27.24 -17.42 4.22
CA GLN A 189 -26.42 -18.58 3.84
C GLN A 189 -25.45 -18.98 4.95
N TYR A 190 -25.99 -19.26 6.12
CA TYR A 190 -25.19 -19.79 7.22
C TYR A 190 -24.93 -21.28 7.04
N SER A 191 -23.65 -21.66 7.06
CA SER A 191 -23.21 -23.04 7.06
C SER A 191 -22.49 -23.37 8.37
N PRO A 192 -22.65 -24.58 8.93
CA PRO A 192 -21.83 -25.05 10.05
C PRO A 192 -20.33 -24.99 9.75
N ARG A 193 -19.93 -25.10 8.47
CA ARG A 193 -18.54 -24.96 8.03
C ARG A 193 -17.95 -23.58 8.36
N LEU A 194 -18.76 -22.52 8.18
CA LEU A 194 -18.35 -21.16 8.51
C LEU A 194 -18.08 -21.00 10.01
N TYR A 195 -18.89 -21.64 10.86
CA TYR A 195 -18.68 -21.61 12.30
C TYR A 195 -17.37 -22.30 12.69
N VAL A 196 -17.11 -23.50 12.17
CA VAL A 196 -15.87 -24.24 12.44
C VAL A 196 -14.65 -23.45 11.96
N ALA A 197 -14.71 -22.89 10.74
CA ALA A 197 -13.63 -22.11 10.17
C ALA A 197 -13.36 -20.83 10.96
N TYR A 198 -14.38 -20.00 11.18
CA TYR A 198 -14.22 -18.73 11.88
C TYR A 198 -13.89 -18.90 13.36
N GLY A 199 -14.54 -19.85 14.04
CA GLY A 199 -14.30 -20.11 15.47
C GLY A 199 -12.87 -20.58 15.74
N THR A 200 -12.35 -21.49 14.92
CA THR A 200 -10.96 -21.98 15.03
C THR A 200 -9.98 -20.87 14.67
N PHE A 201 -10.21 -20.14 13.57
CA PHE A 201 -9.37 -19.04 13.12
C PHE A 201 -9.26 -17.94 14.19
N TYR A 202 -10.38 -17.46 14.71
CA TYR A 202 -10.42 -16.33 15.64
C TYR A 202 -9.67 -16.61 16.96
N ILE A 203 -9.87 -17.80 17.55
CA ILE A 203 -9.21 -18.18 18.81
C ILE A 203 -7.70 -18.25 18.61
N LEU A 204 -7.23 -18.98 17.60
CA LEU A 204 -5.81 -19.14 17.33
C LEU A 204 -5.15 -17.82 16.89
N ALA A 205 -5.80 -17.06 16.00
CA ALA A 205 -5.29 -15.78 15.52
C ALA A 205 -5.10 -14.78 16.67
N THR A 206 -6.05 -14.70 17.60
CA THR A 206 -5.96 -13.80 18.77
C THR A 206 -4.83 -14.23 19.70
N LEU A 207 -4.72 -15.53 20.01
CA LEU A 207 -3.66 -16.05 20.88
C LEU A 207 -2.27 -15.85 20.29
N PHE A 208 -2.11 -16.07 18.98
CA PHE A 208 -0.84 -15.83 18.31
C PHE A 208 -0.49 -14.35 18.21
N ALA A 209 -1.45 -13.49 17.89
CA ALA A 209 -1.22 -12.05 17.80
C ALA A 209 -0.75 -11.43 19.13
N MET A 210 -1.23 -11.96 20.27
CA MET A 210 -0.79 -11.54 21.60
C MET A 210 0.68 -11.82 21.91
N GLN A 211 1.31 -12.79 21.23
CA GLN A 211 2.71 -13.15 21.47
C GLN A 211 3.69 -12.12 20.92
N VAL A 212 3.25 -11.27 19.99
CA VAL A 212 4.11 -10.23 19.40
C VAL A 212 4.23 -9.07 20.40
N PRO A 213 5.43 -8.74 20.92
CA PRO A 213 5.57 -7.74 21.99
C PRO A 213 5.01 -6.36 21.64
N PHE A 214 5.18 -5.94 20.39
CA PHE A 214 4.63 -4.67 19.88
C PHE A 214 3.09 -4.61 19.94
N VAL A 215 2.45 -5.77 19.73
CA VAL A 215 0.99 -5.88 19.73
C VAL A 215 0.48 -6.14 21.14
N GLY A 216 0.99 -7.16 21.83
CA GLY A 216 0.62 -7.51 23.19
C GLY A 216 -0.90 -7.59 23.39
N PHE A 217 -1.41 -6.96 24.46
CA PHE A 217 -2.84 -6.94 24.78
C PHE A 217 -3.67 -5.94 23.95
N ASN A 218 -3.04 -5.21 23.02
CA ASN A 218 -3.75 -4.28 22.15
C ASN A 218 -4.81 -4.97 21.29
N VAL A 219 -4.67 -6.27 21.01
CA VAL A 219 -5.67 -7.05 20.26
C VAL A 219 -7.02 -7.11 20.97
N ILE A 220 -7.05 -7.02 22.31
CA ILE A 220 -8.29 -7.00 23.10
C ILE A 220 -8.73 -5.57 23.40
N GLN A 221 -7.77 -4.69 23.70
CA GLN A 221 -8.06 -3.36 24.25
C GLN A 221 -8.34 -2.30 23.17
N LYS A 222 -7.87 -2.49 21.94
CA LYS A 222 -8.09 -1.49 20.88
C LYS A 222 -9.47 -1.64 20.25
N ALA A 223 -10.06 -0.50 19.90
CA ALA A 223 -11.36 -0.48 19.23
C ALA A 223 -11.34 -1.15 17.84
N GLU A 224 -10.17 -1.22 17.21
CA GLU A 224 -9.95 -1.72 15.86
C GLU A 224 -10.28 -3.21 15.68
N THR A 225 -10.27 -4.00 16.75
CA THR A 225 -10.53 -5.45 16.73
C THR A 225 -11.91 -5.84 17.24
N ILE A 226 -12.69 -4.88 17.76
CA ILE A 226 -14.04 -5.12 18.32
C ILE A 226 -14.95 -5.81 17.30
N GLY A 227 -14.83 -5.46 16.01
CA GLY A 227 -15.62 -6.09 14.95
C GLY A 227 -15.46 -7.61 14.92
N SER A 228 -14.24 -8.12 15.17
CA SER A 228 -13.98 -9.55 15.24
C SER A 228 -14.59 -10.21 16.48
N HIS A 229 -14.49 -9.56 17.65
CA HIS A 229 -15.10 -10.03 18.89
C HIS A 229 -16.62 -10.10 18.79
N GLY A 230 -17.24 -9.07 18.17
CA GLY A 230 -18.68 -8.98 17.96
C GLY A 230 -19.21 -10.10 17.05
N VAL A 231 -18.56 -10.34 15.90
CA VAL A 231 -18.97 -11.42 14.98
C VAL A 231 -18.79 -12.79 15.60
N PHE A 232 -17.73 -13.01 16.38
CA PHE A 232 -17.57 -14.24 17.16
C PHE A 232 -18.76 -14.46 18.11
N GLY A 233 -19.16 -13.44 18.87
CA GLY A 233 -20.33 -13.50 19.75
C GLY A 233 -21.64 -13.78 19.01
N ILE A 234 -21.84 -13.17 17.83
CA ILE A 234 -23.02 -13.42 16.98
C ILE A 234 -23.06 -14.87 16.49
N LEU A 235 -21.94 -15.42 16.05
CA LEU A 235 -21.87 -16.81 15.58
C LEU A 235 -22.11 -17.81 16.71
N GLN A 236 -21.58 -17.56 17.91
CA GLN A 236 -21.86 -18.36 19.11
C GLN A 236 -23.35 -18.33 19.49
N SER A 237 -23.96 -17.15 19.42
CA SER A 237 -25.40 -17.00 19.69
C SER A 237 -26.24 -17.76 18.66
N LYS A 238 -25.86 -17.69 17.37
CA LYS A 238 -26.59 -18.37 16.29
C LYS A 238 -26.52 -19.89 16.41
N ILE A 239 -25.36 -20.46 16.74
CA ILE A 239 -25.24 -21.91 16.91
C ILE A 239 -26.00 -22.42 18.14
N PHE A 240 -26.01 -21.65 19.23
CA PHE A 240 -26.79 -21.99 20.42
C PHE A 240 -28.30 -22.01 20.13
N LEU A 241 -28.79 -21.11 19.27
CA LEU A 241 -30.20 -21.01 18.88
C LEU A 241 -30.64 -22.05 17.83
N LEU A 242 -29.71 -22.65 17.08
CA LEU A 242 -30.02 -23.55 15.96
C LEU A 242 -30.69 -24.88 16.41
N PRO A 243 -30.18 -25.63 17.42
CA PRO A 243 -30.83 -26.83 17.94
C PRO A 243 -32.23 -26.56 18.51
N LEU A 244 -32.42 -25.39 19.14
CA LEU A 244 -33.70 -24.94 19.69
C LEU A 244 -34.79 -24.71 18.64
N SER A 245 -34.40 -24.49 17.37
CA SER A 245 -35.34 -24.32 16.26
C SER A 245 -35.86 -25.63 15.68
N LEU A 246 -35.21 -26.76 15.97
CA LEU A 246 -35.52 -28.09 15.44
C LEU A 246 -36.43 -28.93 16.36
N VAL A 247 -36.68 -28.49 17.61
CA VAL A 247 -37.51 -29.21 18.60
C VAL A 247 -38.92 -28.61 18.66
N GLY A 248 -39.95 -29.45 18.54
CA GLY A 248 -41.34 -29.07 18.23
C GLY A 248 -42.19 -28.35 19.30
N VAL A 249 -43.18 -27.61 18.78
CA VAL A 249 -44.44 -27.00 19.28
C VAL A 249 -44.56 -26.51 20.74
N HIS A 250 -44.19 -27.26 21.79
CA HIS A 250 -44.29 -26.79 23.19
C HIS A 250 -43.29 -25.68 23.55
N ILE A 251 -42.33 -25.43 22.65
CA ILE A 251 -41.21 -24.51 22.83
C ILE A 251 -41.47 -23.11 22.26
N HIS A 252 -42.60 -22.77 21.62
CA HIS A 252 -42.78 -21.40 21.10
C HIS A 252 -42.63 -20.29 22.15
N ARG A 253 -43.10 -20.51 23.39
CA ARG A 253 -42.89 -19.58 24.52
C ARG A 253 -41.45 -19.58 25.02
N LEU A 254 -40.80 -20.75 25.09
CA LEU A 254 -39.40 -20.90 25.50
C LEU A 254 -38.45 -20.32 24.44
N ARG A 255 -38.73 -20.50 23.15
CA ARG A 255 -38.07 -19.89 21.99
C ARG A 255 -38.23 -18.39 22.00
N ALA A 256 -39.43 -17.87 22.22
CA ALA A 256 -39.64 -16.43 22.35
C ALA A 256 -38.93 -15.87 23.60
N ALA A 257 -38.85 -16.62 24.71
CA ALA A 257 -38.10 -16.23 25.89
C ALA A 257 -36.58 -16.23 25.64
N ILE A 258 -36.03 -17.28 25.04
CA ILE A 258 -34.59 -17.41 24.75
C ILE A 258 -34.16 -16.44 23.65
N VAL A 259 -34.98 -16.19 22.62
CA VAL A 259 -34.69 -15.15 21.62
C VAL A 259 -34.75 -13.76 22.26
N ARG A 260 -35.68 -13.49 23.18
CA ARG A 260 -35.70 -12.23 23.94
C ARG A 260 -34.51 -12.09 24.88
N VAL A 261 -34.10 -13.16 25.55
CA VAL A 261 -32.89 -13.19 26.39
C VAL A 261 -31.63 -13.04 25.55
N GLY A 262 -31.55 -13.70 24.39
CA GLY A 262 -30.44 -13.58 23.45
C GLY A 262 -30.35 -12.18 22.81
N LEU A 263 -31.48 -11.57 22.50
CA LEU A 263 -31.54 -10.18 22.03
C LEU A 263 -31.20 -9.21 23.17
N ALA A 264 -31.61 -9.51 24.40
CA ALA A 264 -31.27 -8.73 25.58
C ALA A 264 -29.77 -8.84 25.92
N THR A 265 -29.16 -10.03 25.84
CA THR A 265 -27.71 -10.20 26.04
C THR A 265 -26.91 -9.57 24.93
N ALA A 266 -27.34 -9.70 23.66
CA ALA A 266 -26.72 -8.96 22.55
C ALA A 266 -26.85 -7.45 22.75
N GLY A 267 -28.01 -6.97 23.19
CA GLY A 267 -28.24 -5.56 23.56
C GLY A 267 -27.34 -5.10 24.70
N VAL A 268 -27.17 -5.91 25.75
CA VAL A 268 -26.27 -5.64 26.89
C VAL A 268 -24.81 -5.60 26.43
N VAL A 269 -24.38 -6.51 25.55
CA VAL A 269 -23.02 -6.51 24.99
C VAL A 269 -22.77 -5.26 24.15
N VAL A 270 -23.74 -4.86 23.32
CA VAL A 270 -23.64 -3.62 22.53
C VAL A 270 -23.61 -2.39 23.44
N VAL A 271 -24.48 -2.33 24.44
CA VAL A 271 -24.51 -1.23 25.43
C VAL A 271 -23.23 -1.20 26.26
N ALA A 272 -22.68 -2.35 26.66
CA ALA A 272 -21.41 -2.45 27.35
C ALA A 272 -20.24 -2.02 26.46
N ALA A 273 -20.23 -2.38 25.17
CA ALA A 273 -19.22 -1.91 24.23
C ALA A 273 -19.29 -0.38 24.03
N ILE A 274 -20.49 0.18 23.92
CA ILE A 274 -20.70 1.63 23.83
C ILE A 274 -20.26 2.32 25.13
N LEU A 275 -20.60 1.77 26.30
CA LEU A 275 -20.14 2.27 27.61
C LEU A 275 -18.62 2.21 27.73
N LEU A 276 -17.98 1.13 27.30
CA LEU A 276 -16.52 0.98 27.29
C LEU A 276 -15.84 1.95 26.33
N GLN A 277 -16.52 2.33 25.24
CA GLN A 277 -16.05 3.35 24.31
C GLN A 277 -16.21 4.77 24.89
N VAL A 278 -17.35 5.06 25.52
CA VAL A 278 -17.62 6.36 26.16
C VAL A 278 -16.74 6.60 27.39
N THR A 279 -16.43 5.55 28.15
CA THR A 279 -15.49 5.61 29.29
C THR A 279 -14.03 5.78 28.87
N GLY A 280 -13.74 5.77 27.57
CA GLY A 280 -12.41 6.02 27.03
C GLY A 280 -11.42 4.87 27.22
N VAL A 281 -11.90 3.69 27.64
CA VAL A 281 -11.08 2.47 27.76
C VAL A 281 -10.80 1.86 26.39
N LEU A 282 -11.76 1.95 25.45
CA LEU A 282 -11.61 1.54 24.05
C LEU A 282 -11.34 2.75 23.17
N GLN A 283 -10.07 3.06 22.92
CA GLN A 283 -9.67 4.16 22.04
C GLN A 283 -9.30 3.67 20.64
N TRP A 284 -9.63 4.48 19.63
CA TRP A 284 -9.13 4.34 18.27
C TRP A 284 -7.71 4.90 18.19
N SER A 285 -6.83 4.27 17.41
CA SER A 285 -5.53 4.89 17.14
C SER A 285 -5.71 6.12 16.25
N GLY A 286 -4.92 7.18 16.47
CA GLY A 286 -4.99 8.39 15.64
C GLY A 286 -4.84 8.08 14.14
N ARG A 287 -3.97 7.13 13.77
CA ARG A 287 -3.79 6.69 12.37
C ARG A 287 -5.01 5.95 11.83
N SER A 288 -5.66 5.07 12.59
CA SER A 288 -6.89 4.40 12.13
C SER A 288 -8.05 5.37 11.96
N LEU A 289 -8.18 6.37 12.85
CA LEU A 289 -9.23 7.37 12.77
C LEU A 289 -9.11 8.21 11.50
N THR A 290 -7.89 8.47 11.02
CA THR A 290 -7.66 9.20 9.76
C THR A 290 -8.13 8.45 8.52
N LEU A 291 -8.26 7.12 8.59
CA LEU A 291 -8.82 6.32 7.50
C LEU A 291 -10.35 6.41 7.43
N LEU A 292 -11.00 6.72 8.55
CA LEU A 292 -12.45 6.90 8.63
C LEU A 292 -12.85 8.37 8.42
N ASP A 293 -12.08 9.30 8.99
CA ASP A 293 -12.18 10.74 8.78
C ASP A 293 -10.85 11.30 8.22
N PRO A 294 -10.75 11.49 6.90
CA PRO A 294 -9.55 12.04 6.26
C PRO A 294 -9.19 13.45 6.75
N THR A 295 -10.15 14.20 7.31
CA THR A 295 -9.92 15.58 7.76
C THR A 295 -9.31 15.66 9.16
N TYR A 296 -9.31 14.56 9.91
CA TYR A 296 -8.80 14.51 11.28
C TYR A 296 -7.29 14.77 11.34
N ALA A 297 -6.51 14.15 10.44
CA ALA A 297 -5.06 14.30 10.41
C ALA A 297 -4.64 15.76 10.21
N SER A 298 -5.22 16.45 9.22
CA SER A 298 -4.78 17.81 8.87
C SER A 298 -5.10 18.83 9.96
N LYS A 299 -6.17 18.61 10.73
CA LYS A 299 -6.60 19.51 11.80
C LYS A 299 -5.86 19.28 13.12
N TYR A 300 -5.68 18.02 13.53
CA TYR A 300 -5.25 17.69 14.88
C TYR A 300 -3.82 17.13 14.97
N ILE A 301 -3.31 16.50 13.90
CA ILE A 301 -1.99 15.83 13.93
C ILE A 301 -1.21 16.18 12.66
N PRO A 302 -0.55 17.36 12.61
CA PRO A 302 0.14 17.82 11.40
C PRO A 302 1.28 16.90 10.95
N ILE A 303 1.87 16.12 11.87
CA ILE A 303 2.92 15.13 11.56
C ILE A 303 2.38 14.06 10.60
N ILE A 304 1.19 13.51 10.86
CA ILE A 304 0.58 12.50 9.98
C ILE A 304 0.24 13.13 8.62
N ALA A 305 -0.29 14.35 8.61
CA ALA A 305 -0.61 15.04 7.36
C ALA A 305 0.62 15.44 6.52
N SER A 306 1.79 15.59 7.16
CA SER A 306 3.03 16.00 6.47
C SER A 306 3.60 14.91 5.55
N VAL A 307 3.26 13.64 5.80
CA VAL A 307 3.73 12.50 4.97
C VAL A 307 2.97 12.48 3.65
N SER A 308 3.69 12.57 2.54
CA SER A 308 3.10 12.58 1.18
C SER A 308 2.28 11.33 0.88
N GLU A 309 2.62 10.18 1.48
CA GLU A 309 1.91 8.91 1.33
C GLU A 309 0.49 8.92 1.92
N HIS A 310 0.24 9.80 2.90
CA HIS A 310 -1.05 9.92 3.58
C HIS A 310 -2.04 10.81 2.81
N GLN A 311 -1.62 11.39 1.69
CA GLN A 311 -2.48 12.18 0.82
C GLN A 311 -3.44 11.29 0.01
N PRO A 312 -4.60 11.82 -0.37
CA PRO A 312 -5.55 11.10 -1.21
C PRO A 312 -5.01 10.89 -2.63
N SER A 313 -5.39 9.79 -3.26
CA SER A 313 -4.99 9.47 -4.63
C SER A 313 -5.85 10.21 -5.65
N SER A 314 -5.20 10.84 -6.63
CA SER A 314 -5.88 11.37 -7.80
C SER A 314 -6.20 10.26 -8.81
N TRP A 315 -7.16 10.50 -9.71
CA TRP A 315 -7.45 9.57 -10.82
C TRP A 315 -6.21 9.26 -11.67
N ALA A 316 -5.35 10.26 -11.90
CA ALA A 316 -4.09 10.07 -12.61
C ALA A 316 -3.17 9.07 -11.88
N GLY A 317 -3.15 9.10 -10.54
CA GLY A 317 -2.41 8.14 -9.72
C GLY A 317 -2.91 6.70 -9.89
N PHE A 318 -4.23 6.50 -9.95
CA PHE A 318 -4.81 5.18 -10.24
C PHE A 318 -4.42 4.67 -11.63
N TYR A 319 -4.53 5.52 -12.65
CA TYR A 319 -4.15 5.15 -14.01
C TYR A 319 -2.65 4.83 -14.12
N MET A 320 -1.79 5.62 -13.49
CA MET A 320 -0.34 5.35 -13.46
C MET A 320 -0.01 4.02 -12.75
N SER A 321 -0.80 3.66 -11.73
CA SER A 321 -0.57 2.46 -10.91
C SER A 321 -1.05 1.17 -11.58
N PHE A 322 -2.14 1.22 -12.36
CA PHE A 322 -2.79 0.04 -12.93
C PHE A 322 -2.79 -0.01 -14.47
N GLY A 323 -2.73 1.13 -15.15
CA GLY A 323 -2.74 1.23 -16.60
C GLY A 323 -4.08 0.80 -17.23
N PRO A 324 -4.04 0.35 -18.50
CA PRO A 324 -5.21 -0.15 -19.24
C PRO A 324 -6.00 -1.26 -18.54
N SER A 325 -5.40 -2.01 -17.62
CA SER A 325 -6.09 -3.06 -16.85
C SER A 325 -7.32 -2.56 -16.06
N LEU A 326 -7.37 -1.27 -15.71
CA LEU A 326 -8.51 -0.65 -15.03
C LEU A 326 -9.82 -0.77 -15.79
N VAL A 327 -9.78 -0.80 -17.13
CA VAL A 327 -10.99 -0.91 -17.96
C VAL A 327 -11.72 -2.24 -17.71
N PHE A 328 -10.98 -3.29 -17.34
CA PHE A 328 -11.56 -4.61 -17.06
C PHE A 328 -12.09 -4.76 -15.64
N VAL A 329 -11.80 -3.83 -14.72
CA VAL A 329 -12.25 -3.95 -13.32
C VAL A 329 -13.77 -3.84 -13.18
N PRO A 330 -14.46 -2.83 -13.75
CA PRO A 330 -15.92 -2.78 -13.71
C PRO A 330 -16.58 -3.99 -14.40
N LEU A 331 -15.99 -4.45 -15.51
CA LEU A 331 -16.45 -5.65 -16.23
C LEU A 331 -16.35 -6.90 -15.35
N GLY A 332 -15.24 -7.06 -14.63
CA GLY A 332 -15.05 -8.17 -13.70
C GLY A 332 -16.09 -8.17 -12.57
N LEU A 333 -16.38 -7.01 -11.98
CA LEU A 333 -17.43 -6.90 -10.96
C LEU A 333 -18.81 -7.28 -11.52
N PHE A 334 -19.13 -6.83 -12.74
CA PHE A 334 -20.39 -7.18 -13.40
C PHE A 334 -20.55 -8.70 -13.55
N PHE A 335 -19.55 -9.40 -14.12
CA PHE A 335 -19.62 -10.86 -14.29
C PHE A 335 -19.71 -11.62 -12.96
N VAL A 336 -19.09 -11.10 -11.89
CA VAL A 336 -19.20 -11.70 -10.56
C VAL A 336 -20.63 -11.59 -10.00
N PHE A 337 -21.36 -10.52 -10.32
CA PHE A 337 -22.76 -10.33 -9.91
C PHE A 337 -23.78 -11.04 -10.83
N GLU A 338 -23.44 -11.28 -12.10
CA GLU A 338 -24.32 -11.95 -13.05
C GLU A 338 -24.53 -13.43 -12.69
N GLU A 339 -23.50 -14.09 -12.15
CA GLU A 339 -23.57 -15.48 -11.72
C GLU A 339 -24.45 -15.64 -10.46
N ASN A 340 -25.72 -15.99 -10.68
CA ASN A 340 -26.66 -16.33 -9.62
C ASN A 340 -26.81 -17.86 -9.51
N PRO A 341 -26.56 -18.48 -8.33
CA PRO A 341 -26.27 -17.87 -7.02
C PRO A 341 -24.78 -17.54 -6.77
N LEU A 342 -24.52 -16.42 -6.11
CA LEU A 342 -23.18 -16.02 -5.68
C LEU A 342 -22.59 -17.02 -4.67
N SER A 343 -21.54 -17.73 -5.07
CA SER A 343 -20.73 -18.58 -4.17
C SER A 343 -20.13 -17.77 -3.02
N SER A 344 -19.95 -18.39 -1.85
CA SER A 344 -19.33 -17.79 -0.66
C SER A 344 -18.00 -17.12 -1.00
N SER A 345 -17.19 -17.80 -1.82
CA SER A 345 -15.85 -17.36 -2.25
C SER A 345 -15.87 -16.13 -3.15
N LYS A 346 -16.89 -15.99 -4.00
CA LYS A 346 -17.06 -14.83 -4.88
C LYS A 346 -17.49 -13.59 -4.10
N ARG A 347 -18.37 -13.76 -3.09
CA ARG A 347 -18.74 -12.65 -2.19
C ARG A 347 -17.55 -12.09 -1.42
N PHE A 348 -16.63 -12.96 -1.00
CA PHE A 348 -15.39 -12.52 -0.36
C PHE A 348 -14.60 -11.55 -1.25
N ILE A 349 -14.42 -11.88 -2.54
CA ILE A 349 -13.71 -11.01 -3.49
C ILE A 349 -14.44 -9.68 -3.70
N VAL A 350 -15.77 -9.67 -3.77
CA VAL A 350 -16.55 -8.43 -3.86
C VAL A 350 -16.29 -7.54 -2.65
N ILE A 351 -16.40 -8.08 -1.44
CA ILE A 351 -16.16 -7.35 -0.19
C ILE A 351 -14.73 -6.81 -0.14
N TYR A 352 -13.74 -7.66 -0.42
CA TYR A 352 -12.34 -7.26 -0.45
C TYR A 352 -12.10 -6.12 -1.46
N SER A 353 -12.62 -6.25 -2.68
CA SER A 353 -12.49 -5.22 -3.73
C SER A 353 -13.13 -3.90 -3.30
N THR A 354 -14.34 -3.92 -2.75
CA THR A 354 -15.05 -2.69 -2.31
C THR A 354 -14.27 -1.93 -1.24
N PHE A 355 -13.80 -2.62 -0.19
CA PHE A 355 -13.03 -1.96 0.86
C PHE A 355 -11.66 -1.49 0.38
N ALA A 356 -10.98 -2.28 -0.46
CA ALA A 356 -9.68 -1.90 -0.99
C ALA A 356 -9.77 -0.65 -1.88
N TRP A 357 -10.82 -0.50 -2.70
CA TRP A 357 -11.07 0.70 -3.49
C TRP A 357 -11.33 1.93 -2.63
N TYR A 358 -12.13 1.80 -1.58
CA TYR A 358 -12.40 2.89 -0.65
C TYR A 358 -11.11 3.39 0.03
N PHE A 359 -10.34 2.47 0.60
CA PHE A 359 -9.11 2.82 1.32
C PHE A 359 -8.01 3.36 0.41
N ALA A 360 -7.88 2.84 -0.81
CA ALA A 360 -6.96 3.38 -1.82
C ALA A 360 -7.37 4.79 -2.28
N GLY A 361 -8.65 5.13 -2.26
CA GLY A 361 -9.13 6.49 -2.55
C GLY A 361 -8.78 7.49 -1.44
N VAL A 362 -8.83 7.05 -0.18
CA VAL A 362 -8.50 7.90 0.99
C VAL A 362 -7.00 8.14 1.10
N MET A 363 -6.17 7.14 0.81
CA MET A 363 -4.73 7.19 1.07
C MET A 363 -3.90 6.53 -0.04
N ASN A 364 -2.93 7.26 -0.57
CA ASN A 364 -2.10 6.80 -1.68
C ASN A 364 -1.24 5.56 -1.35
N ARG A 365 -0.78 5.43 -0.10
CA ARG A 365 -0.09 4.21 0.35
C ARG A 365 -0.93 2.94 0.20
N LEU A 366 -2.26 3.04 0.36
CA LEU A 366 -3.16 1.87 0.37
C LEU A 366 -3.53 1.37 -1.03
N VAL A 367 -3.10 2.05 -2.09
CA VAL A 367 -3.15 1.54 -3.48
C VAL A 367 -2.44 0.19 -3.59
N LEU A 368 -1.42 -0.06 -2.75
CA LEU A 368 -0.74 -1.34 -2.64
C LEU A 368 -1.70 -2.49 -2.25
N THR A 369 -2.63 -2.23 -1.32
CA THR A 369 -3.61 -3.24 -0.87
C THR A 369 -4.73 -3.48 -1.88
N LEU A 370 -4.98 -2.50 -2.76
CA LEU A 370 -5.88 -2.62 -3.90
C LEU A 370 -5.27 -3.46 -5.03
N ALA A 371 -3.94 -3.53 -5.14
CA ALA A 371 -3.29 -4.18 -6.27
C ALA A 371 -3.75 -5.63 -6.52
N PRO A 372 -3.77 -6.53 -5.52
CA PRO A 372 -4.24 -7.90 -5.74
C PRO A 372 -5.74 -7.96 -6.09
N ALA A 373 -6.60 -7.19 -5.42
CA ALA A 373 -8.03 -7.15 -5.70
C ALA A 373 -8.31 -6.73 -7.16
N ALA A 374 -7.70 -5.62 -7.59
CA ALA A 374 -7.87 -5.08 -8.93
C ALA A 374 -7.38 -6.06 -10.00
N CYS A 375 -6.21 -6.71 -9.80
CA CYS A 375 -5.70 -7.71 -10.74
C CYS A 375 -6.61 -8.93 -10.87
N ILE A 376 -7.16 -9.44 -9.76
CA ILE A 376 -8.07 -10.60 -9.77
C ILE A 376 -9.38 -10.25 -10.48
N VAL A 377 -9.98 -9.12 -10.14
CA VAL A 377 -11.25 -8.67 -10.76
C VAL A 377 -11.04 -8.35 -12.24
N ALA A 378 -9.97 -7.65 -12.61
CA ALA A 378 -9.63 -7.39 -14.00
C ALA A 378 -9.41 -8.69 -14.79
N ALA A 379 -8.77 -9.69 -14.19
CA ALA A 379 -8.57 -10.99 -14.82
C ALA A 379 -9.90 -11.75 -15.04
N ILE A 380 -10.84 -11.67 -14.10
CA ILE A 380 -12.20 -12.22 -14.27
C ILE A 380 -12.91 -11.51 -15.43
N GLY A 381 -12.85 -10.17 -15.48
CA GLY A 381 -13.44 -9.39 -16.57
C GLY A 381 -12.87 -9.75 -17.93
N LEU A 382 -11.55 -9.82 -18.06
CA LEU A 382 -10.89 -10.18 -19.31
C LEU A 382 -11.14 -11.64 -19.70
N SER A 383 -11.10 -12.57 -18.75
CA SER A 383 -11.33 -13.99 -19.03
C SER A 383 -12.76 -14.24 -19.50
N SER A 384 -13.76 -13.64 -18.84
CA SER A 384 -15.18 -13.84 -19.19
C SER A 384 -15.54 -13.18 -20.52
N THR A 385 -14.96 -12.01 -20.83
CA THR A 385 -15.12 -11.39 -22.16
C THR A 385 -14.51 -12.26 -23.25
N LEU A 386 -13.30 -12.80 -23.05
CA LEU A 386 -12.68 -13.72 -23.99
C LEU A 386 -13.50 -15.00 -24.18
N ASP A 387 -13.99 -15.61 -23.09
CA ASP A 387 -14.83 -16.82 -23.16
C ASP A 387 -16.09 -16.59 -24.01
N THR A 388 -16.78 -15.46 -23.80
CA THR A 388 -17.96 -15.07 -24.58
C THR A 388 -17.62 -14.88 -26.06
N LEU A 389 -16.50 -14.22 -26.38
CA LEU A 389 -16.06 -14.01 -27.76
C LEU A 389 -15.68 -15.32 -28.46
N PHE A 390 -14.94 -16.21 -27.78
CA PHE A 390 -14.58 -17.52 -28.32
C PHE A 390 -15.80 -18.41 -28.54
N PHE A 391 -16.79 -18.35 -27.65
CA PHE A 391 -18.07 -19.05 -27.82
C PHE A 391 -18.76 -18.64 -29.12
N TYR A 392 -18.86 -17.34 -29.40
CA TYR A 392 -19.46 -16.86 -30.65
C TYR A 392 -18.64 -17.26 -31.90
N MET A 393 -17.31 -17.20 -31.85
CA MET A 393 -16.48 -17.66 -32.98
C MET A 393 -16.63 -19.16 -33.26
N ARG A 394 -16.69 -19.99 -32.22
CA ARG A 394 -16.87 -21.46 -32.38
C ARG A 394 -18.26 -21.78 -32.93
N ARG A 395 -19.29 -21.03 -32.51
CA ARG A 395 -20.67 -21.16 -33.01
C ARG A 395 -20.79 -20.90 -34.52
N ASP A 396 -20.03 -19.95 -35.04
CA ASP A 396 -20.08 -19.60 -36.47
C ASP A 396 -19.29 -20.59 -37.37
N ASN A 397 -18.38 -21.37 -36.79
CA ASN A 397 -17.58 -22.39 -37.49
C ASN A 397 -18.25 -23.78 -37.61
N HIS A 398 -19.53 -23.94 -37.24
CA HIS A 398 -20.24 -25.23 -37.31
C HIS A 398 -20.46 -25.82 -38.72
N ALA A 399 -19.88 -25.25 -39.79
CA ALA A 399 -19.79 -25.89 -41.09
C ALA A 399 -18.58 -26.85 -41.23
N SER A 400 -17.60 -26.83 -40.31
CA SER A 400 -16.37 -27.64 -40.42
C SER A 400 -16.09 -28.55 -39.20
N LEU A 401 -17.05 -28.73 -38.29
CA LEU A 401 -16.89 -29.55 -37.08
C LEU A 401 -16.87 -31.08 -37.32
N SER A 402 -16.72 -31.54 -38.57
CA SER A 402 -16.50 -32.97 -38.87
C SER A 402 -15.07 -33.44 -38.58
N GLU A 403 -14.12 -32.55 -38.28
CA GLU A 403 -12.69 -32.92 -38.21
C GLU A 403 -11.97 -32.57 -36.89
N ALA A 404 -12.62 -31.94 -35.92
CA ALA A 404 -11.95 -31.58 -34.66
C ALA A 404 -12.13 -32.68 -33.60
N GLN A 405 -11.19 -33.63 -33.55
CA GLN A 405 -11.00 -34.48 -32.38
C GLN A 405 -10.62 -33.62 -31.17
N GLY A 406 -11.46 -33.59 -30.13
CA GLY A 406 -11.27 -32.82 -28.89
C GLY A 406 -11.38 -33.70 -27.64
N PHE A 407 -10.68 -33.29 -26.58
CA PHE A 407 -10.43 -34.02 -25.32
C PHE A 407 -11.70 -34.46 -24.54
N PRO A 408 -11.60 -35.48 -23.66
CA PRO A 408 -12.75 -36.19 -23.09
C PRO A 408 -13.52 -35.33 -22.06
N GLY A 409 -14.84 -35.21 -22.23
CA GLY A 409 -15.77 -34.60 -21.27
C GLY A 409 -16.70 -33.52 -21.83
N GLU A 410 -16.33 -32.86 -22.93
CA GLU A 410 -17.16 -31.83 -23.61
C GLU A 410 -18.21 -32.44 -24.57
N GLU A 411 -18.07 -33.72 -24.94
CA GLU A 411 -18.95 -34.35 -25.94
C GLU A 411 -20.40 -34.48 -25.48
N ASP A 412 -20.63 -34.69 -24.18
CA ASP A 412 -21.96 -34.98 -23.65
C ASP A 412 -22.81 -33.72 -23.52
N GLU A 413 -22.22 -32.58 -23.13
CA GLU A 413 -22.93 -31.29 -23.08
C GLU A 413 -23.30 -30.79 -24.48
N VAL A 414 -22.40 -30.96 -25.45
CA VAL A 414 -22.65 -30.57 -26.85
C VAL A 414 -23.75 -31.45 -27.47
N LYS A 415 -23.77 -32.76 -27.19
CA LYS A 415 -24.83 -33.68 -27.66
C LYS A 415 -26.20 -33.31 -27.10
N VAL A 416 -26.30 -32.91 -25.83
CA VAL A 416 -27.56 -32.51 -25.19
C VAL A 416 -28.13 -31.25 -25.83
N VAL A 417 -27.30 -30.22 -26.05
CA VAL A 417 -27.71 -28.96 -26.69
C VAL A 417 -28.15 -29.20 -28.14
N GLN A 418 -27.44 -30.07 -28.88
CA GLN A 418 -27.78 -30.44 -30.24
C GLN A 418 -29.16 -31.12 -30.33
N CYS A 419 -29.43 -32.06 -29.43
CA CYS A 419 -30.70 -32.80 -29.40
C CYS A 419 -31.90 -31.88 -29.08
N GLU A 420 -31.70 -30.89 -28.22
CA GLU A 420 -32.73 -29.90 -27.86
C GLU A 420 -33.02 -28.92 -29.01
N LEU A 421 -31.98 -28.53 -29.75
CA LEU A 421 -32.10 -27.64 -30.91
C LEU A 421 -32.80 -28.33 -32.08
N ASP A 422 -32.49 -29.60 -32.32
CA ASP A 422 -33.11 -30.40 -33.38
C ASP A 422 -34.57 -30.72 -33.07
N ARG A 423 -34.93 -30.95 -31.81
CA ARG A 423 -36.34 -31.02 -31.36
C ARG A 423 -37.09 -29.72 -31.61
N LYS A 424 -36.48 -28.57 -31.28
CA LYS A 424 -37.07 -27.24 -31.50
C LYS A 424 -37.23 -26.96 -33.00
N ARG A 425 -36.25 -27.31 -33.84
CA ARG A 425 -36.33 -27.18 -35.32
C ARG A 425 -37.39 -28.09 -35.93
N ALA A 426 -37.49 -29.34 -35.48
CA ALA A 426 -38.51 -30.27 -35.96
C ALA A 426 -39.92 -29.81 -35.59
N ALA A 427 -40.12 -29.27 -34.37
CA ALA A 427 -41.39 -28.69 -33.95
C ALA A 427 -41.76 -27.43 -34.75
N LEU A 428 -40.78 -26.58 -35.09
CA LEU A 428 -40.98 -25.37 -35.87
C LEU A 428 -41.27 -25.65 -37.35
N MET A 429 -40.61 -26.66 -37.93
CA MET A 429 -40.85 -27.14 -39.29
C MET A 429 -42.20 -27.87 -39.42
N ALA A 430 -42.64 -28.59 -38.37
CA ALA A 430 -43.97 -29.18 -38.33
C ALA A 430 -45.09 -28.13 -38.18
N ALA A 431 -44.80 -27.00 -37.51
CA ALA A 431 -45.73 -25.87 -37.38
C ALA A 431 -45.81 -25.02 -38.67
N ALA A 432 -44.72 -24.95 -39.44
CA ALA A 432 -44.66 -24.22 -40.71
C ALA A 432 -45.10 -25.10 -41.89
N GLY A 433 -46.38 -25.46 -41.90
CA GLY A 433 -47.01 -26.11 -43.06
C GLY A 433 -46.78 -25.32 -44.35
N GLY A 434 -46.31 -26.00 -45.38
CA GLY A 434 -45.59 -25.41 -46.51
C GLY A 434 -46.34 -24.32 -47.30
N ARG A 435 -45.58 -23.26 -47.67
CA ARG A 435 -45.61 -22.54 -48.96
C ARG A 435 -44.58 -21.41 -48.98
N GLY A 436 -43.71 -21.44 -50.00
CA GLY A 436 -43.34 -20.30 -50.85
C GLY A 436 -42.57 -19.09 -50.29
N ASN A 437 -41.32 -18.94 -50.76
CA ASN A 437 -40.56 -17.72 -51.09
C ASN A 437 -40.74 -16.41 -50.28
N LEU A 438 -39.63 -15.90 -49.75
CA LEU A 438 -39.39 -14.47 -49.47
C LEU A 438 -37.94 -14.10 -49.89
N PRO A 439 -37.68 -12.83 -50.31
CA PRO A 439 -36.79 -12.50 -51.43
C PRO A 439 -35.33 -12.22 -51.03
N ALA A 440 -34.45 -12.46 -52.00
CA ALA A 440 -32.99 -12.30 -51.96
C ALA A 440 -32.51 -10.88 -52.30
N HIS A 441 -33.11 -9.83 -51.75
CA HIS A 441 -32.69 -8.44 -52.02
C HIS A 441 -32.68 -7.59 -50.74
N ALA A 442 -31.63 -7.75 -49.93
CA ALA A 442 -31.25 -6.82 -48.84
C ALA A 442 -29.82 -7.10 -48.36
N LEU A 443 -28.91 -7.39 -49.29
CA LEU A 443 -27.46 -7.45 -49.06
C LEU A 443 -26.83 -6.39 -49.96
N ASP A 444 -26.58 -5.20 -49.39
CA ASP A 444 -25.39 -4.39 -49.63
C ASP A 444 -25.60 -3.02 -49.00
N ASP A 445 -25.02 -2.87 -47.80
CA ASP A 445 -24.29 -1.68 -47.36
C ASP A 445 -23.68 -2.05 -46.01
N THR A 446 -22.40 -2.44 -46.03
CA THR A 446 -21.67 -2.88 -44.85
C THR A 446 -20.83 -1.73 -44.31
N ASP A 447 -21.43 -0.92 -43.43
CA ASP A 447 -20.68 -0.01 -42.57
C ASP A 447 -19.96 -0.82 -41.49
N VAL A 448 -18.81 -1.40 -41.84
CA VAL A 448 -17.94 -2.19 -40.95
C VAL A 448 -17.59 -1.40 -39.68
N PHE A 449 -17.47 -0.08 -39.78
CA PHE A 449 -17.21 0.82 -38.66
C PHE A 449 -18.45 1.06 -37.79
N GLY A 450 -19.63 1.24 -38.40
CA GLY A 450 -20.89 1.40 -37.68
C GLY A 450 -21.27 0.13 -36.91
N ASP A 451 -21.08 -1.04 -37.52
CA ASP A 451 -21.38 -2.34 -36.90
C ASP A 451 -20.39 -2.73 -35.81
N SER A 452 -19.11 -2.37 -35.94
CA SER A 452 -18.11 -2.58 -34.87
C SER A 452 -18.34 -1.62 -33.70
N VAL A 453 -18.73 -0.37 -33.95
CA VAL A 453 -19.15 0.57 -32.90
C VAL A 453 -20.47 0.11 -32.27
N ALA A 454 -21.44 -0.38 -33.03
CA ALA A 454 -22.71 -0.90 -32.49
C ALA A 454 -22.51 -2.18 -31.66
N LEU A 455 -21.59 -3.07 -32.06
CA LEU A 455 -21.22 -4.25 -31.28
C LEU A 455 -20.44 -3.87 -30.03
N LEU A 456 -19.51 -2.91 -30.12
CA LEU A 456 -18.81 -2.36 -28.95
C LEU A 456 -19.78 -1.67 -27.99
N VAL A 457 -20.74 -0.89 -28.51
CA VAL A 457 -21.81 -0.23 -27.74
C VAL A 457 -22.76 -1.25 -27.16
N ASN A 458 -23.10 -2.34 -27.85
CA ASN A 458 -23.96 -3.40 -27.32
C ASN A 458 -23.25 -4.26 -26.27
N VAL A 459 -21.95 -4.52 -26.44
CA VAL A 459 -21.11 -5.15 -25.42
C VAL A 459 -20.94 -4.20 -24.22
N MET A 460 -20.88 -2.88 -24.44
CA MET A 460 -20.82 -1.86 -23.39
C MET A 460 -22.17 -1.47 -22.80
N SER A 461 -23.31 -1.82 -23.43
CA SER A 461 -24.66 -1.48 -22.97
C SER A 461 -25.32 -2.60 -22.15
N PHE A 462 -24.64 -3.74 -21.98
CA PHE A 462 -24.98 -4.82 -21.04
C PHE A 462 -26.44 -5.33 -21.15
N GLN A 463 -27.05 -5.29 -22.34
CA GLN A 463 -28.36 -5.91 -22.57
C GLN A 463 -28.22 -7.39 -22.94
N SER A 464 -29.04 -8.25 -22.32
CA SER A 464 -29.26 -9.63 -22.77
C SER A 464 -29.79 -9.59 -24.21
N MET A 465 -28.94 -9.91 -25.19
CA MET A 465 -29.35 -9.95 -26.58
C MET A 465 -30.36 -11.07 -26.81
N ALA A 466 -31.62 -10.68 -27.05
CA ALA A 466 -32.59 -11.53 -27.72
C ALA A 466 -32.00 -11.96 -29.07
N ALA A 467 -32.08 -13.26 -29.36
CA ALA A 467 -31.49 -13.91 -30.51
C ALA A 467 -31.79 -13.19 -31.83
N THR A 468 -30.87 -12.34 -32.28
CA THR A 468 -30.90 -11.77 -33.62
C THR A 468 -30.21 -12.71 -34.61
N ARG A 469 -30.84 -12.77 -35.77
CA ARG A 469 -30.74 -13.74 -36.86
C ARG A 469 -29.36 -13.73 -37.52
N ASN A 470 -28.88 -14.93 -37.90
CA ASN A 470 -27.76 -15.23 -38.81
C ASN A 470 -27.11 -14.00 -39.48
N ARG A 471 -25.98 -13.53 -38.94
CA ARG A 471 -25.03 -12.70 -39.69
C ARG A 471 -23.63 -13.30 -39.50
N LYS A 472 -22.95 -13.57 -40.61
CA LYS A 472 -21.52 -13.92 -40.63
C LYS A 472 -20.74 -12.67 -40.21
N THR A 473 -20.30 -12.59 -38.95
CA THR A 473 -19.43 -11.51 -38.45
C THR A 473 -18.05 -12.00 -37.97
N PRO A 474 -17.38 -12.95 -38.65
CA PRO A 474 -16.08 -13.44 -38.18
C PRO A 474 -15.03 -12.32 -38.11
N GLY A 475 -15.09 -11.32 -39.00
CA GLY A 475 -14.14 -10.19 -39.02
C GLY A 475 -14.27 -9.25 -37.81
N ALA A 476 -15.49 -8.93 -37.37
CA ALA A 476 -15.70 -8.02 -36.23
C ALA A 476 -15.27 -8.66 -34.90
N ILE A 477 -15.55 -9.95 -34.72
CA ILE A 477 -15.14 -10.67 -33.50
C ILE A 477 -13.62 -10.84 -33.47
N GLN A 478 -13.00 -11.16 -34.61
CA GLN A 478 -11.54 -11.20 -34.74
C GLN A 478 -10.90 -9.84 -34.44
N ALA A 479 -11.51 -8.73 -34.90
CA ALA A 479 -11.02 -7.38 -34.58
C ALA A 479 -11.09 -7.07 -33.08
N VAL A 480 -12.13 -7.52 -32.36
CA VAL A 480 -12.22 -7.35 -30.90
C VAL A 480 -11.15 -8.17 -30.18
N VAL A 481 -10.90 -9.42 -30.59
CA VAL A 481 -9.83 -10.26 -30.01
C VAL A 481 -8.46 -9.61 -30.24
N VAL A 482 -8.19 -9.11 -31.44
CA VAL A 482 -6.97 -8.36 -31.75
C VAL A 482 -6.89 -7.10 -30.87
N GLY A 483 -7.99 -6.38 -30.68
CA GLY A 483 -8.07 -5.23 -29.78
C GLY A 483 -7.69 -5.58 -28.34
N LEU A 484 -8.17 -6.70 -27.79
CA LEU A 484 -7.82 -7.17 -26.45
C LEU A 484 -6.32 -7.52 -26.33
N VAL A 485 -5.74 -8.15 -27.36
CA VAL A 485 -4.30 -8.42 -27.41
C VAL A 485 -3.50 -7.10 -27.43
N VAL A 486 -3.94 -6.10 -28.19
CA VAL A 486 -3.33 -4.77 -28.21
C VAL A 486 -3.37 -4.11 -26.82
N VAL A 487 -4.49 -4.24 -26.09
CA VAL A 487 -4.61 -3.74 -24.71
C VAL A 487 -3.63 -4.45 -23.77
N LEU A 488 -3.42 -5.76 -23.91
CA LEU A 488 -2.43 -6.50 -23.11
C LEU A 488 -0.98 -6.07 -23.42
N VAL A 489 -0.64 -5.87 -24.69
CA VAL A 489 0.67 -5.35 -25.10
C VAL A 489 0.86 -3.92 -24.59
N TRP A 490 -0.20 -3.11 -24.62
CA TRP A 490 -0.18 -1.77 -24.06
C TRP A 490 0.02 -1.79 -22.55
N GLN A 491 -0.64 -2.69 -21.82
CA GLN A 491 -0.43 -2.88 -20.39
C GLN A 491 1.04 -3.19 -20.07
N LEU A 492 1.67 -4.09 -20.84
CA LEU A 492 3.08 -4.44 -20.64
C LEU A 492 4.00 -3.24 -20.91
N ARG A 493 3.78 -2.50 -22.00
CA ARG A 493 4.56 -1.29 -22.32
C ARG A 493 4.37 -0.18 -21.29
N HIS A 494 3.14 0.03 -20.82
CA HIS A 494 2.83 0.98 -19.76
C HIS A 494 3.56 0.60 -18.48
N ALA A 495 3.40 -0.65 -18.03
CA ALA A 495 4.04 -1.13 -16.81
C ALA A 495 5.57 -1.01 -16.86
N ALA A 496 6.19 -1.42 -17.97
CA ALA A 496 7.62 -1.27 -18.17
C ALA A 496 8.05 0.21 -18.17
N SER A 497 7.34 1.07 -18.91
CA SER A 497 7.69 2.50 -18.99
C SER A 497 7.55 3.21 -17.64
N VAL A 498 6.51 2.91 -16.85
CA VAL A 498 6.32 3.50 -15.52
C VAL A 498 7.40 3.01 -14.57
N THR A 499 7.69 1.70 -14.59
CA THR A 499 8.73 1.12 -13.74
C THR A 499 10.10 1.75 -14.00
N THR A 500 10.51 1.86 -15.28
CA THR A 500 11.83 2.40 -15.65
C THR A 500 11.95 3.92 -15.44
N LYS A 501 10.86 4.68 -15.59
CA LYS A 501 10.93 6.16 -15.52
C LYS A 501 10.61 6.73 -14.15
N ALA A 502 9.76 6.05 -13.37
CA ALA A 502 9.26 6.59 -12.11
C ALA A 502 9.78 5.82 -10.89
N TYR A 503 9.74 4.48 -10.91
CA TYR A 503 10.02 3.68 -9.72
C TYR A 503 11.47 3.18 -9.62
N SER A 504 12.22 3.10 -10.72
CA SER A 504 13.64 2.75 -10.70
C SER A 504 14.53 3.98 -10.48
N SER A 505 14.26 4.77 -9.44
CA SER A 505 15.10 5.88 -9.00
C SER A 505 15.60 5.63 -7.59
N THR A 506 16.80 6.14 -7.26
CA THR A 506 17.33 6.02 -5.90
C THR A 506 17.18 7.35 -5.15
N SER A 507 16.86 7.29 -3.87
CA SER A 507 16.76 8.50 -3.03
C SER A 507 18.11 8.95 -2.45
N LEU A 508 19.17 8.15 -2.58
CA LEU A 508 20.50 8.50 -2.09
C LEU A 508 21.33 9.27 -3.10
N VAL A 509 21.18 8.95 -4.38
CA VAL A 509 21.93 9.55 -5.47
C VAL A 509 20.97 10.38 -6.29
N HIS A 510 21.28 11.67 -6.42
CA HIS A 510 20.46 12.56 -7.21
C HIS A 510 20.97 12.58 -8.65
N GLU A 511 20.13 12.12 -9.57
CA GLU A 511 20.40 12.16 -11.00
C GLU A 511 19.69 13.38 -11.60
N SER A 512 20.48 14.27 -12.20
CA SER A 512 19.98 15.44 -12.92
C SER A 512 20.44 15.35 -14.36
N ARG A 513 19.50 15.49 -15.30
CA ARG A 513 19.81 15.43 -16.72
C ARG A 513 19.95 16.82 -17.30
N HIS A 514 21.11 17.11 -17.89
CA HIS A 514 21.35 18.41 -18.50
C HIS A 514 20.47 18.55 -19.75
N ARG A 515 19.62 19.58 -19.79
CA ARG A 515 18.59 19.75 -20.84
C ARG A 515 19.16 19.98 -22.25
N THR A 516 20.37 20.54 -22.37
CA THR A 516 20.96 20.93 -23.66
C THR A 516 21.96 19.90 -24.20
N THR A 517 22.77 19.27 -23.34
CA THR A 517 23.75 18.25 -23.74
C THR A 517 23.19 16.84 -23.66
N GLY A 518 22.16 16.63 -22.84
CA GLY A 518 21.57 15.31 -22.63
C GLY A 518 22.36 14.40 -21.70
N ASP A 519 23.49 14.88 -21.16
CA ASP A 519 24.33 14.17 -20.20
C ASP A 519 23.62 14.02 -18.85
N ASP A 520 23.75 12.83 -18.26
CA ASP A 520 23.25 12.53 -16.92
C ASP A 520 24.34 12.89 -15.90
N LEU A 521 24.05 13.92 -15.10
CA LEU A 521 24.92 14.38 -14.03
C LEU A 521 24.45 13.74 -12.71
N ILE A 522 25.36 13.01 -12.07
CA ILE A 522 25.07 12.19 -10.89
C ILE A 522 25.71 12.86 -9.68
N HIS A 523 24.89 13.32 -8.75
CA HIS A 523 25.31 13.90 -7.48
C HIS A 523 25.17 12.89 -6.35
N ASP A 524 26.27 12.60 -5.67
CA ASP A 524 26.35 11.61 -4.58
C ASP A 524 26.69 12.25 -3.21
N ASP A 525 26.21 13.48 -3.04
CA ASP A 525 26.46 14.33 -1.88
C ASP A 525 26.03 13.72 -0.54
N PHE A 526 24.96 12.92 -0.53
CA PHE A 526 24.49 12.26 0.70
C PHE A 526 25.53 11.28 1.24
N ARG A 527 26.07 10.40 0.40
CA ARG A 527 27.06 9.40 0.84
C ARG A 527 28.39 10.07 1.19
N GLU A 528 28.77 11.12 0.46
CA GLU A 528 29.93 11.94 0.78
C GLU A 528 29.80 12.53 2.20
N ALA A 529 28.69 13.20 2.49
CA ALA A 529 28.44 13.82 3.79
C ALA A 529 28.34 12.80 4.93
N PHE A 530 27.66 11.67 4.72
CA PHE A 530 27.61 10.59 5.71
C PHE A 530 28.98 9.96 5.94
N GLY A 531 29.78 9.80 4.88
CA GLY A 531 31.17 9.35 4.93
C GLY A 531 32.04 10.31 5.74
N TRP A 532 31.89 11.62 5.52
CA TRP A 532 32.59 12.64 6.28
C TRP A 532 32.23 12.59 7.78
N LEU A 533 30.94 12.56 8.11
CA LEU A 533 30.47 12.44 9.50
C LEU A 533 31.07 11.22 10.18
N ARG A 534 31.10 10.08 9.48
CA ARG A 534 31.59 8.82 10.04
C ARG A 534 33.07 8.81 10.38
N HIS A 535 33.91 9.49 9.60
CA HIS A 535 35.36 9.43 9.76
C HIS A 535 35.94 10.65 10.50
N ASN A 536 35.30 11.82 10.44
CA ASN A 536 35.86 13.08 10.94
C ASN A 536 35.23 13.60 12.24
N THR A 537 34.20 12.92 12.78
CA THR A 537 33.56 13.33 14.05
C THR A 537 33.78 12.29 15.16
N PRO A 538 33.71 12.68 16.44
CA PRO A 538 33.76 11.73 17.56
C PRO A 538 32.68 10.64 17.47
N PRO A 539 32.91 9.40 17.93
CA PRO A 539 31.93 8.31 17.85
C PRO A 539 30.62 8.57 18.59
N HIS A 540 30.66 9.34 19.67
CA HIS A 540 29.50 9.72 20.49
C HIS A 540 28.93 11.09 20.11
N ALA A 541 29.37 11.66 18.98
CA ALA A 541 28.87 12.96 18.54
C ALA A 541 27.36 12.89 18.26
N VAL A 542 26.65 13.89 18.74
CA VAL A 542 25.20 14.00 18.63
C VAL A 542 24.86 14.91 17.46
N VAL A 543 24.13 14.37 16.48
CA VAL A 543 23.73 15.07 15.26
C VAL A 543 22.24 15.42 15.33
N LEU A 544 21.94 16.70 15.19
CA LEU A 544 20.58 17.20 15.00
C LEU A 544 20.27 17.26 13.51
N SER A 545 19.14 16.67 13.11
CA SER A 545 18.59 16.72 11.75
C SER A 545 17.07 16.75 11.82
N TRP A 546 16.42 17.01 10.69
CA TRP A 546 15.00 16.68 10.56
C TRP A 546 14.77 15.17 10.65
N TRP A 547 13.55 14.77 11.01
CA TRP A 547 13.22 13.38 11.32
C TRP A 547 13.34 12.44 10.11
N ASP A 548 13.18 12.95 8.89
CA ASP A 548 13.29 12.18 7.64
C ASP A 548 14.64 11.45 7.48
N TYR A 549 15.73 12.03 7.99
CA TYR A 549 17.09 11.55 7.73
C TYR A 549 17.65 10.68 8.85
N GLY A 550 16.92 10.50 9.97
CA GLY A 550 17.45 9.87 11.18
C GLY A 550 17.91 8.42 10.96
N TYR A 551 17.17 7.63 10.18
CA TYR A 551 17.58 6.27 9.84
C TYR A 551 18.82 6.20 8.95
N GLN A 552 18.95 7.12 7.99
CA GLN A 552 20.14 7.19 7.12
C GLN A 552 21.38 7.61 7.90
N LEU A 553 21.27 8.63 8.77
CA LEU A 553 22.36 9.09 9.62
C LEU A 553 22.83 7.99 10.58
N SER A 554 21.92 7.30 11.26
CA SER A 554 22.29 6.22 12.18
C SER A 554 22.89 5.00 11.46
N THR A 555 22.53 4.73 10.21
CA THR A 555 23.00 3.56 9.45
C THR A 555 24.30 3.83 8.67
N TYR A 556 24.35 4.92 7.88
CA TYR A 556 25.51 5.26 7.04
C TYR A 556 26.58 6.00 7.82
N ALA A 557 26.21 7.10 8.49
CA ALA A 557 27.16 7.91 9.27
C ALA A 557 27.53 7.25 10.60
N ASN A 558 26.67 6.34 11.11
CA ASN A 558 26.87 5.61 12.36
C ASN A 558 27.14 6.59 13.53
N ARG A 559 26.22 7.54 13.71
CA ARG A 559 26.23 8.57 14.76
C ARG A 559 24.92 8.62 15.51
N THR A 560 24.95 9.24 16.69
CA THR A 560 23.78 9.40 17.55
C THR A 560 22.88 10.49 16.98
N VAL A 561 21.58 10.19 16.84
CA VAL A 561 20.56 11.10 16.31
C VAL A 561 19.52 11.46 17.36
N LEU A 562 19.07 12.72 17.36
CA LEU A 562 18.03 13.21 18.28
C LEU A 562 16.64 12.66 17.97
N VAL A 563 16.33 12.55 16.68
CA VAL A 563 15.00 12.19 16.19
C VAL A 563 15.14 11.23 15.02
N ASP A 564 14.24 10.26 14.91
CA ASP A 564 14.19 9.28 13.82
C ASP A 564 12.84 9.27 13.09
N ASN A 565 12.76 8.47 12.02
CA ASN A 565 11.60 8.38 11.16
C ASN A 565 10.36 7.70 11.80
N ASN A 566 10.50 7.02 12.95
CA ASN A 566 9.39 6.34 13.61
C ASN A 566 8.37 7.31 14.22
N THR A 567 8.78 8.56 14.44
CA THR A 567 7.94 9.67 14.94
C THR A 567 7.09 9.34 16.18
N TRP A 568 7.60 8.52 17.11
CA TRP A 568 6.82 8.08 18.27
C TRP A 568 6.65 9.16 19.35
N ASN A 569 7.56 10.14 19.42
CA ASN A 569 7.50 11.25 20.37
C ASN A 569 7.38 12.61 19.66
N ASN A 570 6.14 13.12 19.60
CA ASN A 570 5.81 14.35 18.88
C ASN A 570 6.41 15.60 19.53
N THR A 571 6.54 15.66 20.86
CA THR A 571 7.06 16.85 21.56
C THR A 571 8.54 17.05 21.27
N HIS A 572 9.28 15.94 21.13
CA HIS A 572 10.70 15.98 20.80
C HIS A 572 10.93 16.43 19.35
N ILE A 573 10.12 15.97 18.40
CA ILE A 573 10.14 16.48 17.01
C ILE A 573 9.79 17.97 16.96
N ALA A 574 8.76 18.38 17.72
CA ALA A 574 8.35 19.78 17.81
C ALA A 574 9.47 20.67 18.38
N THR A 575 10.31 20.13 19.26
CA THR A 575 11.50 20.83 19.79
C THR A 575 12.53 21.07 18.68
N VAL A 576 12.79 20.08 17.81
CA VAL A 576 13.64 20.27 16.62
C VAL A 576 13.04 21.31 15.66
N GLY A 577 11.73 21.23 15.39
CA GLY A 577 11.03 22.25 14.59
C GLY A 577 11.15 23.66 15.18
N ARG A 578 11.04 23.78 16.52
CA ARG A 578 11.24 25.04 17.25
C ARG A 578 12.65 25.57 17.11
N VAL A 579 13.68 24.74 17.21
CA VAL A 579 15.09 25.13 17.01
C VAL A 579 15.28 25.78 15.63
N PHE A 580 14.80 25.13 14.57
CA PHE A 580 14.92 25.65 13.21
C PHE A 580 14.07 26.90 12.94
N GLY A 581 12.91 27.00 13.60
CA GLY A 581 12.00 28.15 13.50
C GLY A 581 12.36 29.36 14.37
N SER A 582 13.32 29.23 15.29
CA SER A 582 13.72 30.30 16.21
C SER A 582 14.95 31.07 15.71
N THR A 583 15.25 32.21 16.34
CA THR A 583 16.51 32.92 16.11
C THR A 583 17.69 32.17 16.72
N GLU A 584 18.91 32.47 16.25
CA GLU A 584 20.14 31.83 16.73
C GLU A 584 20.29 31.87 18.26
N ALA A 585 20.03 33.02 18.88
CA ALA A 585 20.12 33.21 20.33
C ALA A 585 19.08 32.39 21.12
N GLN A 586 17.91 32.11 20.52
CA GLN A 586 16.86 31.31 21.16
C GLN A 586 17.05 29.80 20.95
N ALA A 587 17.65 29.41 19.83
CA ALA A 587 17.92 28.01 19.50
C ALA A 587 19.07 27.41 20.33
N VAL A 588 20.09 28.22 20.60
CA VAL A 588 21.30 27.82 21.31
C VAL A 588 21.08 27.18 22.69
N PRO A 589 20.28 27.78 23.62
CA PRO A 589 20.03 27.16 24.92
C PRO A 589 19.34 25.78 24.81
N ILE A 590 18.51 25.59 23.77
CA ILE A 590 17.84 24.32 23.52
C ILE A 590 18.87 23.28 23.04
N LEU A 591 19.75 23.67 22.11
CA LEU A 591 20.82 22.81 21.59
C LEU A 591 21.79 22.37 22.69
N ASP A 592 22.14 23.28 23.61
CA ASP A 592 23.01 22.98 24.75
C ASP A 592 22.32 22.02 25.74
N SER A 593 21.05 22.23 26.04
CA SER A 593 20.27 21.33 26.91
C SER A 593 20.16 19.90 26.37
N LEU A 594 20.25 19.74 25.04
CA LEU A 594 20.22 18.46 24.33
C LEU A 594 21.61 17.96 23.93
N ASN A 595 22.69 18.59 24.40
CA ASN A 595 24.08 18.25 24.08
C ASN A 595 24.35 18.02 22.58
N VAL A 596 23.76 18.83 21.71
CA VAL A 596 23.98 18.72 20.25
C VAL A 596 25.40 19.18 19.91
N ASP A 597 26.09 18.42 19.06
CA ASP A 597 27.44 18.77 18.57
C ASP A 597 27.39 19.30 17.12
N TYR A 598 26.59 18.65 16.27
CA TYR A 598 26.49 18.94 14.85
C TYR A 598 25.04 19.12 14.40
N VAL A 599 24.84 19.99 13.42
CA VAL A 599 23.55 20.21 12.74
C VAL A 599 23.71 19.81 11.28
N PHE A 600 22.88 18.86 10.84
CA PHE A 600 22.81 18.36 9.47
C PHE A 600 21.63 19.00 8.75
N LEU A 601 21.89 19.57 7.56
CA LEU A 601 20.90 20.27 6.76
C LEU A 601 20.95 19.85 5.29
N LEU A 602 19.77 19.80 4.69
CA LEU A 602 19.60 19.61 3.25
C LEU A 602 19.29 20.96 2.58
N PHE A 603 20.12 21.36 1.62
CA PHE A 603 20.01 22.61 0.89
C PHE A 603 20.08 22.38 -0.63
N GLY A 604 18.97 22.54 -1.34
CA GLY A 604 18.92 22.27 -2.78
C GLY A 604 19.08 23.51 -3.66
N GLY A 605 19.34 24.67 -3.09
CA GLY A 605 19.30 25.94 -3.83
C GLY A 605 20.42 26.10 -4.86
N ALA A 606 21.56 25.43 -4.66
CA ALA A 606 22.70 25.50 -5.60
C ALA A 606 22.57 24.52 -6.78
N SER A 607 22.07 23.32 -6.55
CA SER A 607 21.93 22.25 -7.55
C SER A 607 20.55 22.22 -8.21
N GLY A 608 19.56 22.93 -7.65
CA GLY A 608 18.17 22.83 -8.08
C GLY A 608 17.46 21.58 -7.55
N TYR A 609 18.01 20.95 -6.51
CA TYR A 609 17.39 19.82 -5.84
C TYR A 609 16.11 20.25 -5.11
N GLY A 610 14.97 19.65 -5.45
CA GLY A 610 13.69 19.93 -4.78
C GLY A 610 13.49 19.10 -3.52
N GLY A 611 12.66 19.57 -2.60
CA GLY A 611 12.38 18.84 -1.34
C GLY A 611 13.51 18.97 -0.33
N ASP A 612 14.23 20.09 -0.36
CA ASP A 612 15.18 20.47 0.67
C ASP A 612 14.47 20.85 2.00
N ASP A 613 15.23 21.17 3.05
CA ASP A 613 14.62 21.47 4.35
C ASP A 613 13.83 22.78 4.36
N LEU A 614 14.15 23.70 3.42
CA LEU A 614 13.42 24.95 3.24
C LEU A 614 12.03 24.73 2.61
N ASP A 615 11.87 23.77 1.69
CA ASP A 615 10.56 23.40 1.13
C ASP A 615 9.66 22.76 2.19
N LYS A 616 10.28 22.02 3.11
CA LYS A 616 9.61 21.36 4.23
C LYS A 616 9.34 22.29 5.41
N PHE A 617 9.91 23.50 5.43
CA PHE A 617 9.92 24.37 6.61
C PHE A 617 8.52 24.73 7.13
N SER A 618 7.52 24.82 6.26
CA SER A 618 6.12 25.02 6.68
C SER A 618 5.62 23.93 7.65
N TRP A 619 6.09 22.68 7.50
CA TRP A 619 5.77 21.59 8.40
C TRP A 619 6.51 21.70 9.73
N PHE A 620 7.77 22.16 9.71
CA PHE A 620 8.56 22.39 10.94
C PHE A 620 7.81 23.35 11.85
N LEU A 621 7.34 24.46 11.27
CA LEU A 621 6.60 25.50 11.98
C LEU A 621 5.24 25.00 12.49
N ARG A 622 4.47 24.27 11.67
CA ARG A 622 3.15 23.73 12.08
C ARG A 622 3.26 22.72 13.21
N ILE A 623 4.26 21.83 13.16
CA ILE A 623 4.50 20.83 14.20
C ILE A 623 4.97 21.52 15.49
N ALA A 624 5.87 22.50 15.38
CA ALA A 624 6.32 23.28 16.53
C ALA A 624 5.18 24.10 17.17
N GLN A 625 4.35 24.77 16.37
CA GLN A 625 3.21 25.56 16.84
C GLN A 625 2.17 24.71 17.57
N GLY A 626 1.95 23.46 17.13
CA GLY A 626 1.01 22.55 17.78
C GLY A 626 1.37 22.19 19.22
N VAL A 627 2.65 22.25 19.58
CA VAL A 627 3.15 21.97 20.95
C VAL A 627 3.56 23.25 21.69
N TYR A 628 4.14 24.22 20.99
CA TYR A 628 4.67 25.48 21.53
C TYR A 628 4.04 26.69 20.83
N PRO A 629 2.73 26.95 21.04
CA PRO A 629 2.01 28.03 20.34
C PRO A 629 2.56 29.42 20.67
N ASP A 630 3.09 29.62 21.89
CA ASP A 630 3.62 30.91 22.35
C ASP A 630 4.99 31.25 21.73
N ALA A 631 5.76 30.23 21.35
CA ALA A 631 7.13 30.39 20.86
C ALA A 631 7.20 30.50 19.33
N VAL A 632 6.38 29.74 18.61
CA VAL A 632 6.40 29.68 17.15
C VAL A 632 5.01 29.98 16.60
N ASP A 633 4.90 31.11 15.90
CA ASP A 633 3.68 31.50 15.18
C ASP A 633 3.94 31.45 13.67
N VAL A 634 3.28 30.51 12.98
CA VAL A 634 3.39 30.32 11.54
C VAL A 634 3.07 31.59 10.77
N ASN A 635 2.13 32.41 11.26
CA ASN A 635 1.67 33.62 10.55
C ASN A 635 2.79 34.65 10.36
N LYS A 636 3.80 34.67 11.24
CA LYS A 636 4.96 35.56 11.14
C LYS A 636 5.88 35.23 9.96
N PHE A 637 5.79 34.02 9.42
CA PHE A 637 6.62 33.51 8.33
C PHE A 637 5.93 33.55 6.96
N LEU A 638 4.62 33.84 6.92
CA LEU A 638 3.84 33.79 5.67
C LEU A 638 3.82 35.13 4.95
N VAL A 639 4.10 35.10 3.65
CA VAL A 639 3.84 36.19 2.69
C VAL A 639 2.77 35.68 1.71
N ASN A 640 1.62 36.35 1.66
CA ASN A 640 0.48 35.93 0.82
C ASN A 640 0.02 34.46 1.04
N GLY A 641 0.16 33.95 2.26
CA GLY A 641 -0.24 32.58 2.62
C GLY A 641 0.81 31.50 2.36
N TYR A 642 2.00 31.85 1.86
CA TYR A 642 3.11 30.92 1.65
C TYR A 642 4.37 31.37 2.37
N VAL A 643 5.23 30.42 2.75
CA VAL A 643 6.55 30.74 3.31
C VAL A 643 7.47 31.11 2.15
N ASP A 644 7.81 32.39 2.03
CA ASP A 644 8.75 32.86 1.01
C ASP A 644 10.15 32.97 1.63
N SER A 645 11.16 32.45 0.93
CA SER A 645 12.57 32.57 1.29
C SER A 645 13.34 33.52 0.38
N GLY A 646 12.69 34.21 -0.56
CA GLY A 646 13.34 35.18 -1.44
C GLY A 646 13.64 36.53 -0.78
N GLU A 647 14.02 37.52 -1.58
CA GLU A 647 14.25 38.89 -1.12
C GLU A 647 13.03 39.50 -0.39
N ALA A 648 11.81 39.13 -0.80
CA ALA A 648 10.55 39.55 -0.19
C ALA A 648 10.17 38.81 1.10
N ALA A 649 11.03 37.89 1.59
CA ALA A 649 10.79 37.14 2.81
C ALA A 649 10.60 38.04 4.05
N THR A 650 9.78 37.58 4.99
CA THR A 650 9.51 38.30 6.24
C THR A 650 10.78 38.45 7.09
N PRO A 651 10.85 39.46 7.98
CA PRO A 651 11.99 39.59 8.91
C PRO A 651 12.20 38.33 9.75
N ALA A 652 11.11 37.71 10.22
CA ALA A 652 11.17 36.46 10.98
C ALA A 652 11.81 35.31 10.19
N MET A 653 11.52 35.18 8.89
CA MET A 653 12.16 34.19 8.03
C MET A 653 13.66 34.48 7.85
N LYS A 654 14.05 35.74 7.66
CA LYS A 654 15.46 36.11 7.47
C LYS A 654 16.31 35.93 8.74
N GLU A 655 15.69 36.00 9.92
CA GLU A 655 16.35 35.84 11.21
C GLU A 655 16.36 34.40 11.74
N CYS A 656 15.54 33.51 11.17
CA CYS A 656 15.44 32.13 11.64
C CYS A 656 16.72 31.33 11.38
N LEU A 657 16.98 30.36 12.24
CA LEU A 657 18.19 29.56 12.20
C LEU A 657 18.30 28.78 10.89
N LEU A 658 17.21 28.15 10.42
CA LEU A 658 17.24 27.37 9.18
C LEU A 658 17.65 28.22 7.98
N TYR A 659 17.08 29.42 7.84
CA TYR A 659 17.42 30.33 6.75
C TYR A 659 18.89 30.74 6.79
N LYS A 660 19.39 31.12 7.98
CA LYS A 660 20.78 31.55 8.16
C LYS A 660 21.79 30.45 7.83
N LEU A 661 21.54 29.22 8.29
CA LEU A 661 22.44 28.09 8.03
C LEU A 661 22.40 27.67 6.56
N SER A 662 21.20 27.59 5.95
CA SER A 662 21.07 27.17 4.54
C SER A 662 21.72 28.15 3.56
N TYR A 663 21.57 29.46 3.77
CA TYR A 663 22.11 30.50 2.87
C TYR A 663 23.46 31.09 3.31
N TYR A 664 24.14 30.49 4.30
CA TYR A 664 25.47 30.94 4.71
C TYR A 664 26.46 30.91 3.53
N ARG A 665 27.12 32.04 3.24
CA ARG A 665 28.05 32.25 2.10
C ARG A 665 27.46 32.00 0.70
N PHE A 666 26.14 31.91 0.58
CA PHE A 666 25.47 31.68 -0.70
C PHE A 666 25.48 32.92 -1.61
N ASP A 667 25.69 34.11 -1.05
CA ASP A 667 25.79 35.39 -1.75
C ASP A 667 27.05 35.50 -2.64
N GLU A 668 28.09 34.74 -2.33
CA GLU A 668 29.33 34.68 -3.13
C GLU A 668 29.23 33.69 -4.30
N LEU A 669 28.33 32.71 -4.21
CA LEU A 669 28.20 31.62 -5.16
C LEU A 669 27.46 32.06 -6.43
N VAL A 670 28.05 31.70 -7.58
CA VAL A 670 27.40 31.78 -8.88
C VAL A 670 26.81 30.40 -9.18
N THR A 671 25.50 30.26 -9.01
CA THR A 671 24.81 28.97 -9.13
C THR A 671 24.61 28.52 -10.57
N ASP A 672 24.50 29.45 -11.51
CA ASP A 672 24.37 29.15 -12.93
C ASP A 672 25.46 29.88 -13.75
N PRO A 673 26.34 29.14 -14.46
CA PRO A 673 27.35 29.70 -15.34
C PRO A 673 26.77 30.58 -16.45
N ALA A 674 25.53 30.33 -16.88
CA ALA A 674 24.88 31.03 -17.98
C ALA A 674 24.31 32.39 -17.57
N THR A 675 23.63 32.48 -16.43
CA THR A 675 23.04 33.73 -15.94
C THR A 675 24.04 34.61 -15.17
N LYS A 676 25.11 34.04 -14.59
CA LYS A 676 26.15 34.75 -13.79
C LYS A 676 25.59 35.59 -12.62
N ILE A 677 24.35 35.34 -12.20
CA ILE A 677 23.73 36.04 -11.07
C ILE A 677 24.22 35.38 -9.79
N LYS A 678 24.84 36.17 -8.91
CA LYS A 678 25.26 35.72 -7.58
C LYS A 678 24.07 35.56 -6.65
N GLY A 679 24.11 34.54 -5.79
CA GLY A 679 23.09 34.29 -4.77
C GLY A 679 21.70 34.00 -5.34
N TYR A 680 21.63 33.25 -6.43
CA TYR A 680 20.36 32.87 -7.06
C TYR A 680 20.00 31.41 -6.72
N ASP A 681 18.87 31.20 -6.06
CA ASP A 681 18.36 29.88 -5.71
C ASP A 681 17.70 29.23 -6.94
N LEU A 682 18.29 28.14 -7.46
CA LEU A 682 17.81 27.42 -8.64
C LEU A 682 16.53 26.62 -8.38
N ASN A 683 16.36 26.08 -7.18
CA ASN A 683 15.18 25.31 -6.80
C ASN A 683 13.95 26.23 -6.78
N ARG A 684 14.07 27.37 -6.07
CA ARG A 684 12.96 28.33 -5.89
C ARG A 684 12.86 29.40 -6.96
N ARG A 685 13.89 29.55 -7.79
CA ARG A 685 14.00 30.58 -8.84
C ARG A 685 13.84 31.99 -8.29
N ARG A 686 14.52 32.26 -7.18
CA ARG A 686 14.50 33.56 -6.49
C ARG A 686 15.91 34.02 -6.19
N LYS A 687 16.13 35.33 -6.31
CA LYS A 687 17.36 35.95 -5.82
C LYS A 687 17.28 36.10 -4.30
N GLN A 688 18.39 35.77 -3.65
CA GLN A 688 18.55 35.88 -2.21
C GLN A 688 19.09 37.25 -1.79
N ARG A 689 19.10 37.48 -0.48
CA ARG A 689 19.62 38.69 0.13
C ARG A 689 21.07 38.94 -0.32
N ALA A 690 21.38 40.19 -0.66
CA ALA A 690 22.72 40.61 -1.10
C ALA A 690 23.72 40.87 0.05
N ALA A 691 23.26 40.98 1.29
CA ALA A 691 24.13 41.20 2.45
C ALA A 691 24.55 39.86 3.08
N PRO A 692 25.82 39.74 3.50
CA PRO A 692 26.38 38.50 4.01
C PRO A 692 25.73 38.10 5.34
N ILE A 693 25.56 36.79 5.54
CA ILE A 693 25.06 36.20 6.78
C ILE A 693 26.25 35.85 7.67
N ALA A 694 26.30 36.42 8.87
CA ALA A 694 27.27 36.05 9.90
C ALA A 694 26.62 35.09 10.92
N LEU A 695 27.33 34.02 11.26
CA LEU A 695 26.96 33.06 12.31
C LEU A 695 27.82 33.32 13.55
N SER A 696 27.20 33.46 14.72
CA SER A 696 27.91 33.73 15.98
C SER A 696 28.19 32.46 16.78
N HIS A 697 27.30 31.46 16.72
CA HIS A 697 27.37 30.25 17.53
C HIS A 697 27.59 28.96 16.72
N PHE A 698 27.73 29.06 15.39
CA PHE A 698 27.91 27.91 14.50
C PHE A 698 29.13 28.10 13.59
N ASP A 699 29.82 27.00 13.32
CA ASP A 699 30.90 26.91 12.34
C ASP A 699 30.52 25.94 11.23
N GLU A 700 30.69 26.36 9.98
CA GLU A 700 30.58 25.45 8.83
C GLU A 700 31.80 24.52 8.83
N VAL A 701 31.55 23.21 8.90
CA VAL A 701 32.62 22.19 8.94
C VAL A 701 32.67 21.33 7.68
N PHE A 702 31.55 21.23 6.96
CA PHE A 702 31.47 20.49 5.71
C PHE A 702 30.29 20.98 4.87
N THR A 703 30.52 21.12 3.56
CA THR A 703 29.49 21.35 2.54
C THR A 703 29.86 20.48 1.34
N SER A 704 28.90 19.72 0.82
CA SER A 704 29.11 18.79 -0.29
C SER A 704 29.41 19.49 -1.61
N GLU A 705 29.90 18.75 -2.61
CA GLU A 705 30.32 19.30 -3.91
C GLU A 705 29.19 20.10 -4.60
N ALA A 706 27.98 19.54 -4.67
CA ALA A 706 26.82 20.22 -5.26
C ALA A 706 26.01 21.04 -4.25
N TRP A 707 26.56 21.24 -3.05
CA TRP A 707 25.95 21.95 -1.93
C TRP A 707 24.60 21.38 -1.47
N ILE A 708 24.26 20.12 -1.82
CA ILE A 708 23.02 19.46 -1.40
C ILE A 708 22.99 19.28 0.12
N VAL A 709 24.14 18.94 0.73
CA VAL A 709 24.24 18.69 2.16
C VAL A 709 25.21 19.65 2.82
N ARG A 710 24.80 20.21 3.96
CA ARG A 710 25.62 21.12 4.78
C ARG A 710 25.64 20.65 6.22
N ILE A 711 26.82 20.70 6.84
CA ILE A 711 27.03 20.30 8.22
C ILE A 711 27.70 21.44 8.97
N PHE A 712 27.07 21.82 10.08
CA PHE A 712 27.54 22.86 10.99
C PHE A 712 27.89 22.26 12.34
N LYS A 713 28.93 22.78 12.99
CA LYS A 713 29.32 22.45 14.35
C LYS A 713 28.87 23.56 15.30
N VAL A 714 28.31 23.18 16.44
CA VAL A 714 27.89 24.13 17.49
C VAL A 714 29.12 24.58 18.29
N ARG A 715 29.37 25.89 18.38
CA ARG A 715 30.49 26.47 19.16
C ARG A 715 30.12 26.54 20.63
N ARG A 716 30.47 25.50 21.40
CA ARG A 716 30.24 25.46 22.85
C ARG A 716 31.01 26.53 23.63
N ASP A 717 32.16 26.95 23.12
CA ASP A 717 33.03 27.94 23.79
C ASP A 717 32.39 29.33 23.87
N VAL A 718 31.40 29.62 23.00
CA VAL A 718 30.66 30.89 22.96
C VAL A 718 29.33 30.79 23.72
N LEU A 719 28.99 29.61 24.27
CA LEU A 719 27.74 29.36 25.01
C LEU A 719 27.89 29.57 26.52
N ARG A 720 29.12 29.49 27.02
CA ARG A 720 29.50 29.77 28.41
C ARG A 720 29.94 31.22 28.52
#